data_AF-A0A1J4T5N8-F1
#
_entry.id   AF-A0A1J4T5N8-F1
#
_cell.length_a   1.000
_cell.length_b   1.000
_cell.length_c   1.000
_cell.angle_alpha   90.00
_cell.angle_beta   90.00
_cell.angle_gamma   90.00
#
_symmetry.space_group_name_H-M   'P 1'
#
loop_
_entity.id
_entity.type
_entity.pdbx_description
1 polymer ?
#
loop_
_entity_poly.entity_id
_entity_poly.type
_entity_poly.pdbx_seq_one_letter_code
_entity_poly.pdbx_strand_id
1 'polypeptide(L)'
;MDLYHMAGRCGVGRAFGLKNLKYLSVRGGGDIAIADPAGLARAREDILRLAGASPALMGEHGLANFGTGSLFDLMDARRMMPTDNFARTHFAPAARLNAHAYRNRYHPLRRGCESCPVSCLRLSGDGRPLPEFDAMSYFTALIGNDALELAMRATDFCACLGLDPVSAAASLACRREITGEDLDPERVLALLLGMGAGEGPEAAAGRELSGGASRYAASHGRPELAMAVKGLELPAMDPRGAYGLALAYAVATHGGSSLRANPISHEVLRKPVATDRFSFAGKARGVKLAEDAAAAADSLCLCPHLLLAAGMEEYARAYAAATGLPATGGDLLAVGARIDYRERLINAAWGFGVASDDLPARFFAEAGSAAPDIPVPPLPRKDFLAARAAYYRIRGLTPGGAPRPDIAASLGLSCPDGLPRSEALESPEALGDHVPGTGDSAGALLAARYAAKLVRAGLCAAGREGAGEPLFAVQDAEICFSREGDPRAPVAKAVIRELGAAALLLAEPVGARQAAIFELAREALAAAGLAVGSAGELAVGPAVEPGDCETRTFLHDLPVVRGLDARAIARALSRRKGCIVLEGGRALLAAAGSVSPEQPFVTASSMVFACFVAYFSRHLRDLRAGVVMPSARRERFAVIRAMLAAEAARLPHTEPRLMAGPFEDEAAARAAMCEVGRLVVEQGLVDSTFGNVSCRVRALAESAAPPDAAGAPRTTTWAADAVYAVAPALAATPVTPGELLLISQTGSALDELAGVIDACRFDGASCAGLTASSELVAHRAVYDGGPARTILHGHPPFAVMLSMDCDKLGCPGLGQCHRACSTPRGLTTDAGLYVPIVPGEVGAGAFGLCNTLPPALTQDGGRSAAIVYGHGLFATGERDFRDAFATLAGVERFCRAEYFRRVDALEALRAGGK
;
A
#
# COMPACT_ATOMS: atom_id res chain seq x y z
N MET A 1 36.35 -6.25 -6.05
CA MET A 1 35.41 -6.44 -7.16
C MET A 1 34.06 -6.67 -6.52
N ASP A 2 33.00 -6.03 -7.01
CA ASP A 2 31.65 -6.34 -6.53
C ASP A 2 31.26 -7.71 -7.10
N LEU A 3 31.04 -8.69 -6.23
CA LEU A 3 30.80 -10.09 -6.61
C LEU A 3 29.31 -10.49 -6.52
N TYR A 4 28.43 -9.54 -6.19
CA TYR A 4 27.07 -9.88 -5.73
C TYR A 4 25.96 -9.18 -6.51
N HIS A 5 26.23 -8.10 -7.23
CA HIS A 5 25.24 -7.42 -8.07
C HIS A 5 25.31 -7.93 -9.51
N MET A 6 24.18 -8.45 -10.02
CA MET A 6 24.10 -9.05 -11.36
C MET A 6 23.26 -8.20 -12.32
N ALA A 7 23.81 -7.89 -13.49
CA ALA A 7 23.04 -7.44 -14.65
C ALA A 7 22.65 -8.66 -15.50
N GLY A 8 21.77 -9.51 -14.95
CA GLY A 8 21.62 -10.90 -15.41
C GLY A 8 20.75 -11.10 -16.66
N ARG A 9 19.61 -10.43 -16.77
CA ARG A 9 18.58 -10.75 -17.77
C ARG A 9 18.90 -10.18 -19.16
N CYS A 10 18.22 -10.68 -20.19
CA CYS A 10 18.35 -10.25 -21.60
C CYS A 10 19.72 -10.52 -22.26
N GLY A 11 20.60 -11.31 -21.64
CA GLY A 11 21.82 -11.79 -22.29
C GLY A 11 22.92 -10.73 -22.47
N VAL A 12 23.00 -9.71 -21.61
CA VAL A 12 24.06 -8.68 -21.67
C VAL A 12 25.46 -9.30 -21.61
N GLY A 13 25.65 -10.33 -20.78
CA GLY A 13 26.91 -11.08 -20.71
C GLY A 13 27.30 -11.74 -22.03
N ARG A 14 26.32 -12.22 -22.82
CA ARG A 14 26.58 -12.77 -24.16
C ARG A 14 27.04 -11.68 -25.13
N ALA A 15 26.47 -10.48 -25.05
CA ALA A 15 26.92 -9.35 -25.86
C ALA A 15 28.37 -8.95 -25.56
N PHE A 16 28.79 -9.00 -24.29
CA PHE A 16 30.19 -8.83 -23.87
C PHE A 16 31.09 -9.93 -24.46
N GLY A 17 30.68 -11.19 -24.31
CA GLY A 17 31.42 -12.34 -24.85
C GLY A 17 31.60 -12.28 -26.37
N LEU A 18 30.57 -11.90 -27.13
CA LEU A 18 30.65 -11.70 -28.59
C LEU A 18 31.62 -10.59 -29.00
N LYS A 19 31.88 -9.64 -28.11
CA LYS A 19 32.87 -8.56 -28.30
C LYS A 19 34.23 -8.89 -27.68
N ASN A 20 34.44 -10.13 -27.21
CA ASN A 20 35.63 -10.58 -26.49
C ASN A 20 35.97 -9.69 -25.28
N LEU A 21 34.95 -9.12 -24.63
CA LEU A 21 35.12 -8.26 -23.46
C LEU A 21 34.90 -9.06 -22.18
N LYS A 22 35.98 -9.33 -21.42
CA LYS A 22 35.90 -10.12 -20.18
C LYS A 22 35.44 -9.30 -18.97
N TYR A 23 35.95 -8.08 -18.81
CA TYR A 23 35.57 -7.17 -17.73
C TYR A 23 35.85 -5.71 -18.12
N LEU A 24 35.19 -4.78 -17.43
CA LEU A 24 35.48 -3.35 -17.46
C LEU A 24 35.85 -2.91 -16.04
N SER A 25 36.95 -2.16 -15.89
CA SER A 25 37.36 -1.58 -14.60
C SER A 25 37.29 -0.07 -14.69
N VAL A 26 36.65 0.55 -13.71
CA VAL A 26 36.46 2.01 -13.63
C VAL A 26 36.94 2.50 -12.27
N ARG A 27 37.73 3.57 -12.25
CA ARG A 27 38.17 4.27 -11.03
C ARG A 27 38.00 5.77 -11.23
N GLY A 28 37.30 6.41 -10.31
CA GLY A 28 37.12 7.87 -10.27
C GLY A 28 37.41 8.40 -8.87
N GLY A 29 37.89 9.65 -8.78
CA GLY A 29 38.15 10.34 -7.52
C GLY A 29 37.81 11.84 -7.57
N GLY A 30 37.03 12.25 -8.57
CA GLY A 30 36.54 13.62 -8.69
C GLY A 30 35.21 13.80 -7.95
N ASP A 31 34.95 15.03 -7.54
CA ASP A 31 33.69 15.40 -6.88
C ASP A 31 32.56 15.58 -7.90
N ILE A 32 31.35 15.21 -7.50
CA ILE A 32 30.14 15.47 -8.28
C ILE A 32 29.54 16.79 -7.80
N ALA A 33 29.46 17.79 -8.69
CA ALA A 33 28.86 19.08 -8.36
C ALA A 33 27.34 18.94 -8.12
N ILE A 34 26.85 19.49 -7.02
CA ILE A 34 25.43 19.51 -6.63
C ILE A 34 24.96 20.96 -6.58
N ALA A 35 23.88 21.28 -7.29
CA ALA A 35 23.39 22.65 -7.41
C ALA A 35 22.85 23.23 -6.09
N ASP A 36 22.05 22.46 -5.34
CA ASP A 36 21.53 22.81 -4.02
C ASP A 36 21.75 21.65 -3.02
N PRO A 37 22.90 21.60 -2.33
CA PRO A 37 23.19 20.55 -1.35
C PRO A 37 22.18 20.48 -0.20
N ALA A 38 21.65 21.63 0.25
CA ALA A 38 20.69 21.69 1.34
C ALA A 38 19.31 21.16 0.90
N GLY A 39 18.88 21.50 -0.32
CA GLY A 39 17.68 20.94 -0.95
C GLY A 39 17.77 19.44 -1.13
N LEU A 40 18.92 18.93 -1.58
CA LEU A 40 19.12 17.50 -1.76
C LEU A 40 19.10 16.75 -0.43
N ALA A 41 19.68 17.32 0.63
CA ALA A 41 19.63 16.77 1.98
C ALA A 41 18.19 16.65 2.50
N ARG A 42 17.36 17.70 2.31
CA ARG A 42 15.93 17.66 2.68
C ARG A 42 15.15 16.63 1.88
N ALA A 43 15.36 16.55 0.56
CA ALA A 43 14.70 15.57 -0.29
C ALA A 43 15.08 14.12 0.11
N ARG A 44 16.35 13.91 0.47
CA ARG A 44 16.82 12.62 1.00
C ARG A 44 16.13 12.30 2.33
N GLU A 45 16.02 13.24 3.24
CA GLU A 45 15.34 13.05 4.53
C GLU A 45 13.86 12.64 4.33
N ASP A 46 13.14 13.30 3.43
CA ASP A 46 11.77 12.94 3.05
C ASP A 46 11.68 11.49 2.56
N ILE A 47 12.54 11.10 1.61
CA ILE A 47 12.57 9.74 1.04
C ILE A 47 12.87 8.71 2.13
N LEU A 48 13.84 8.99 3.00
CA LEU A 48 14.21 8.09 4.10
C LEU A 48 13.08 7.93 5.11
N ARG A 49 12.38 9.02 5.44
CA ARG A 49 11.19 8.98 6.31
C ARG A 49 10.09 8.11 5.70
N LEU A 50 9.82 8.26 4.40
CA LEU A 50 8.82 7.43 3.70
C LEU A 50 9.24 5.96 3.63
N ALA A 51 10.53 5.68 3.38
CA ALA A 51 11.06 4.32 3.38
C ALA A 51 10.94 3.65 4.76
N GLY A 52 11.23 4.40 5.83
CA GLY A 52 11.05 3.95 7.23
C GLY A 52 9.60 3.66 7.59
N ALA A 53 8.66 4.39 6.97
CA ALA A 53 7.22 4.17 7.14
C ALA A 53 6.65 3.06 6.24
N SER A 54 7.46 2.39 5.40
CA SER A 54 7.00 1.33 4.50
C SER A 54 7.27 -0.06 5.10
N PRO A 55 6.24 -0.82 5.54
CA PRO A 55 6.43 -2.16 6.11
C PRO A 55 7.12 -3.12 5.13
N ALA A 56 6.81 -3.01 3.83
CA ALA A 56 7.42 -3.82 2.79
C ALA A 56 8.95 -3.61 2.71
N LEU A 57 9.42 -2.38 2.95
CA LEU A 57 10.85 -2.07 2.91
C LEU A 57 11.52 -2.26 4.27
N MET A 58 11.04 -1.60 5.31
CA MET A 58 11.73 -1.48 6.60
C MET A 58 10.97 -2.10 7.78
N GLY A 59 9.81 -2.72 7.56
CA GLY A 59 9.07 -3.44 8.58
C GLY A 59 9.73 -4.77 9.00
N GLU A 60 9.21 -5.39 10.07
CA GLU A 60 9.75 -6.64 10.65
C GLU A 60 9.94 -7.73 9.58
N HIS A 61 8.96 -7.93 8.72
CA HIS A 61 8.98 -8.91 7.63
C HIS A 61 9.57 -8.38 6.32
N GLY A 62 9.97 -7.11 6.27
CA GLY A 62 10.36 -6.40 5.05
C GLY A 62 11.74 -6.73 4.49
N LEU A 63 12.04 -6.12 3.34
CA LEU A 63 13.30 -6.31 2.60
C LEU A 63 14.54 -5.95 3.42
N ALA A 64 14.45 -5.01 4.36
CA ALA A 64 15.54 -4.63 5.24
C ALA A 64 15.94 -5.73 6.24
N ASN A 65 15.06 -6.68 6.51
CA ASN A 65 15.30 -7.81 7.41
C ASN A 65 15.56 -9.12 6.65
N PHE A 66 14.81 -9.41 5.60
CA PHE A 66 14.88 -10.70 4.89
C PHE A 66 15.32 -10.63 3.42
N GLY A 67 15.67 -9.44 2.92
CA GLY A 67 15.92 -9.23 1.50
C GLY A 67 14.67 -9.47 0.66
N THR A 68 14.84 -9.69 -0.64
CA THR A 68 13.71 -10.03 -1.53
C THR A 68 13.04 -11.35 -1.14
N GLY A 69 13.76 -12.27 -0.47
CA GLY A 69 13.22 -13.52 0.07
C GLY A 69 12.02 -13.35 1.01
N SER A 70 11.79 -12.16 1.56
CA SER A 70 10.54 -11.79 2.25
C SER A 70 9.28 -12.07 1.42
N LEU A 71 9.38 -11.98 0.09
CA LEU A 71 8.27 -12.25 -0.83
C LEU A 71 7.92 -13.74 -0.95
N PHE A 72 8.81 -14.65 -0.52
CA PHE A 72 8.65 -16.08 -0.75
C PHE A 72 7.37 -16.64 -0.10
N ASP A 73 7.23 -16.44 1.21
CA ASP A 73 6.02 -16.87 1.94
C ASP A 73 4.77 -16.13 1.44
N LEU A 74 4.92 -14.86 1.08
CA LEU A 74 3.79 -14.06 0.60
C LEU A 74 3.27 -14.59 -0.73
N MET A 75 4.13 -14.93 -1.69
CA MET A 75 3.70 -15.48 -2.97
C MET A 75 3.02 -16.84 -2.80
N ASP A 76 3.54 -17.71 -1.93
CA ASP A 76 2.91 -19.00 -1.65
C ASP A 76 1.54 -18.84 -0.94
N ALA A 77 1.47 -18.00 0.10
CA ALA A 77 0.24 -17.69 0.83
C ALA A 77 -0.85 -17.09 -0.08
N ARG A 78 -0.45 -16.38 -1.15
CA ARG A 78 -1.35 -15.80 -2.14
C ARG A 78 -1.67 -16.73 -3.31
N ARG A 79 -1.20 -17.99 -3.28
CA ARG A 79 -1.35 -18.98 -4.35
C ARG A 79 -0.78 -18.50 -5.69
N MET A 80 0.41 -17.89 -5.62
CA MET A 80 1.15 -17.31 -6.75
C MET A 80 2.55 -17.92 -6.93
N MET A 81 2.91 -18.96 -6.18
CA MET A 81 4.23 -19.59 -6.25
C MET A 81 4.32 -20.52 -7.48
N PRO A 82 5.07 -20.16 -8.54
CA PRO A 82 5.14 -20.99 -9.72
C PRO A 82 5.81 -22.33 -9.37
N THR A 83 5.10 -23.41 -9.67
CA THR A 83 5.47 -24.77 -9.23
C THR A 83 5.36 -25.73 -10.40
N ASP A 84 6.40 -26.55 -10.61
CA ASP A 84 6.53 -27.48 -11.74
C ASP A 84 6.28 -26.80 -13.11
N ASN A 85 7.19 -25.89 -13.49
CA ASN A 85 7.09 -25.11 -14.73
C ASN A 85 5.74 -24.39 -14.90
N PHE A 86 5.24 -23.75 -13.82
CA PHE A 86 3.94 -23.07 -13.78
C PHE A 86 2.72 -23.99 -13.99
N ALA A 87 2.84 -25.32 -13.90
CA ALA A 87 1.67 -26.19 -13.88
C ALA A 87 0.80 -25.98 -12.63
N ARG A 88 1.43 -25.60 -11.51
CA ARG A 88 0.79 -25.33 -10.22
C ARG A 88 1.20 -23.96 -9.66
N THR A 89 0.43 -23.45 -8.70
CA THR A 89 0.66 -22.12 -8.08
C THR A 89 0.91 -22.16 -6.57
N HIS A 90 1.20 -23.35 -6.05
CA HIS A 90 1.50 -23.60 -4.65
C HIS A 90 2.48 -24.75 -4.52
N PHE A 91 3.44 -24.58 -3.61
CA PHE A 91 4.44 -25.60 -3.33
C PHE A 91 4.34 -26.04 -1.87
N ALA A 92 3.85 -27.27 -1.63
CA ALA A 92 3.62 -27.75 -0.27
C ALA A 92 4.85 -27.67 0.67
N PRO A 93 6.09 -27.89 0.20
CA PRO A 93 7.29 -27.71 1.02
C PRO A 93 7.69 -26.25 1.33
N ALA A 94 7.02 -25.23 0.77
CA ALA A 94 7.44 -23.83 0.83
C ALA A 94 7.76 -23.31 2.24
N ALA A 95 6.98 -23.70 3.24
CA ALA A 95 7.20 -23.30 4.64
C ALA A 95 8.57 -23.71 5.21
N ARG A 96 9.23 -24.73 4.64
CA ARG A 96 10.57 -25.19 5.04
C ARG A 96 11.70 -24.54 4.22
N LEU A 97 11.35 -23.76 3.21
CA LEU A 97 12.25 -23.17 2.21
C LEU A 97 12.19 -21.65 2.16
N ASN A 98 11.51 -21.05 3.13
CA ASN A 98 11.32 -19.61 3.19
C ASN A 98 12.54 -18.86 3.75
N ALA A 99 12.50 -17.52 3.70
CA ALA A 99 13.61 -16.69 4.15
C ALA A 99 13.98 -16.91 5.63
N HIS A 100 13.02 -17.33 6.47
CA HIS A 100 13.31 -17.67 7.87
C HIS A 100 14.16 -18.94 7.97
N ALA A 101 13.87 -19.97 7.18
CA ALA A 101 14.68 -21.20 7.12
C ALA A 101 16.12 -20.90 6.68
N TYR A 102 16.31 -20.02 5.67
CA TYR A 102 17.65 -19.55 5.27
C TYR A 102 18.34 -18.78 6.39
N ARG A 103 17.62 -17.91 7.10
CA ARG A 103 18.16 -17.15 8.22
C ARG A 103 18.69 -18.06 9.32
N ASN A 104 17.93 -19.09 9.67
CA ASN A 104 18.30 -20.03 10.73
C ASN A 104 19.48 -20.92 10.33
N ARG A 105 19.58 -21.29 9.06
CA ARG A 105 20.65 -22.17 8.57
C ARG A 105 21.96 -21.44 8.29
N TYR A 106 21.90 -20.24 7.72
CA TYR A 106 23.09 -19.55 7.18
C TYR A 106 23.48 -18.28 7.95
N HIS A 107 22.70 -17.87 8.95
CA HIS A 107 22.97 -16.70 9.81
C HIS A 107 23.40 -15.45 9.02
N PRO A 108 22.55 -14.95 8.12
CA PRO A 108 22.96 -13.99 7.12
C PRO A 108 23.27 -12.61 7.70
N LEU A 109 24.32 -12.00 7.16
CA LEU A 109 24.72 -10.62 7.36
C LEU A 109 24.03 -9.72 6.34
N ARG A 110 23.67 -8.51 6.79
CA ARG A 110 23.05 -7.48 5.95
C ARG A 110 24.10 -6.72 5.17
N ARG A 111 23.94 -6.60 3.85
CA ARG A 111 24.70 -5.70 2.97
C ARG A 111 23.70 -4.92 2.09
N GLY A 112 24.03 -3.70 1.67
CA GLY A 112 23.26 -2.96 0.68
C GLY A 112 24.06 -2.50 -0.52
N CYS A 113 23.38 -1.95 -1.52
CA CYS A 113 24.03 -1.12 -2.52
C CYS A 113 24.69 0.11 -1.86
N GLU A 114 25.50 0.83 -2.61
CA GLU A 114 26.14 2.06 -2.11
C GLU A 114 25.09 3.05 -1.58
N SER A 115 25.31 3.57 -0.37
CA SER A 115 24.42 4.52 0.31
C SER A 115 22.95 4.08 0.50
N CYS A 116 22.62 2.81 0.32
CA CYS A 116 21.25 2.31 0.39
C CYS A 116 20.78 2.10 1.85
N PRO A 117 19.64 2.71 2.26
CA PRO A 117 19.12 2.56 3.62
C PRO A 117 18.41 1.22 3.85
N VAL A 118 17.92 0.58 2.78
CA VAL A 118 17.18 -0.69 2.85
C VAL A 118 18.14 -1.86 3.03
N SER A 119 19.30 -1.84 2.37
CA SER A 119 20.32 -2.90 2.42
C SER A 119 19.71 -4.30 2.34
N CYS A 120 19.07 -4.61 1.22
CA CYS A 120 18.31 -5.83 1.01
C CYS A 120 19.17 -7.05 0.64
N LEU A 121 20.46 -6.89 0.31
CA LEU A 121 21.36 -8.00 0.00
C LEU A 121 21.69 -8.79 1.29
N ARG A 122 21.72 -10.12 1.18
CA ARG A 122 22.05 -11.03 2.27
C ARG A 122 23.26 -11.86 1.89
N LEU A 123 24.25 -11.87 2.76
CA LEU A 123 25.41 -12.77 2.66
C LEU A 123 25.33 -13.76 3.81
N SER A 124 25.63 -15.03 3.59
CA SER A 124 25.72 -16.03 4.67
C SER A 124 26.88 -15.69 5.62
N GLY A 125 26.93 -16.35 6.77
CA GLY A 125 28.03 -16.18 7.73
C GLY A 125 29.42 -16.47 7.16
N ASP A 126 29.52 -17.25 6.07
CA ASP A 126 30.75 -17.54 5.33
C ASP A 126 30.97 -16.62 4.10
N GLY A 127 30.13 -15.60 3.91
CA GLY A 127 30.30 -14.55 2.90
C GLY A 127 29.75 -14.85 1.50
N ARG A 128 29.06 -15.99 1.29
CA ARG A 128 28.37 -16.29 0.03
C ARG A 128 27.07 -15.50 -0.10
N PRO A 129 26.66 -15.05 -1.30
CA PRO A 129 25.35 -14.42 -1.49
C PRO A 129 24.24 -15.44 -1.25
N LEU A 130 23.24 -15.07 -0.45
CA LEU A 130 21.99 -15.84 -0.37
C LEU A 130 21.20 -15.65 -1.67
N PRO A 131 20.41 -16.65 -2.10
CA PRO A 131 19.50 -16.51 -3.23
C PRO A 131 18.49 -15.40 -2.96
N GLU A 132 18.27 -14.57 -3.98
CA GLU A 132 17.11 -13.68 -4.02
C GLU A 132 15.83 -14.49 -4.21
N PHE A 133 14.66 -13.85 -4.01
CA PHE A 133 13.36 -14.50 -4.11
C PHE A 133 13.17 -15.36 -5.37
N ASP A 134 13.52 -14.85 -6.56
CA ASP A 134 13.37 -15.61 -7.80
C ASP A 134 14.22 -16.88 -7.80
N ALA A 135 15.49 -16.79 -7.37
CA ALA A 135 16.37 -17.95 -7.30
C ALA A 135 15.91 -18.96 -6.23
N MET A 136 15.41 -18.48 -5.08
CA MET A 136 14.80 -19.34 -4.06
C MET A 136 13.64 -20.15 -4.65
N SER A 137 12.70 -19.48 -5.33
CA SER A 137 11.52 -20.10 -5.94
C SER A 137 11.91 -21.05 -7.08
N TYR A 138 12.83 -20.63 -7.95
CA TYR A 138 13.07 -21.33 -9.20
C TYR A 138 13.92 -22.57 -9.04
N PHE A 139 14.94 -22.53 -8.20
CA PHE A 139 15.74 -23.72 -7.89
C PHE A 139 15.05 -24.65 -6.88
N THR A 140 13.83 -24.33 -6.44
CA THR A 140 13.00 -25.21 -5.61
C THR A 140 11.66 -25.51 -6.28
N ALA A 141 10.63 -24.70 -6.03
CA ALA A 141 9.25 -24.91 -6.49
C ALA A 141 9.12 -25.08 -8.01
N LEU A 142 9.78 -24.26 -8.81
CA LEU A 142 9.63 -24.33 -10.27
C LEU A 142 10.15 -25.64 -10.86
N ILE A 143 11.29 -26.13 -10.36
CA ILE A 143 11.90 -27.40 -10.80
C ILE A 143 11.30 -28.59 -10.05
N GLY A 144 10.63 -28.38 -8.91
CA GLY A 144 10.03 -29.44 -8.09
C GLY A 144 11.01 -30.08 -7.10
N ASN A 145 11.95 -29.30 -6.54
CA ASN A 145 12.97 -29.78 -5.60
C ASN A 145 12.82 -29.09 -4.23
N ASP A 146 12.91 -29.83 -3.12
CA ASP A 146 12.76 -29.29 -1.76
C ASP A 146 14.08 -29.21 -0.97
N ALA A 147 15.22 -29.30 -1.65
CA ALA A 147 16.53 -29.13 -1.04
C ALA A 147 16.90 -27.64 -0.92
N LEU A 148 16.85 -27.11 0.29
CA LEU A 148 17.22 -25.72 0.58
C LEU A 148 18.66 -25.37 0.11
N GLU A 149 19.60 -26.30 0.29
CA GLU A 149 21.00 -26.10 -0.14
C GLU A 149 21.16 -25.98 -1.67
N LEU A 150 20.22 -26.51 -2.45
CA LEU A 150 20.29 -26.44 -3.91
C LEU A 150 20.22 -24.99 -4.38
N ALA A 151 19.29 -24.17 -3.89
CA ALA A 151 19.18 -22.80 -4.36
C ALA A 151 20.39 -21.94 -3.96
N MET A 152 21.01 -22.20 -2.80
CA MET A 152 22.29 -21.58 -2.43
C MET A 152 23.38 -21.91 -3.45
N ARG A 153 23.63 -23.21 -3.68
CA ARG A 153 24.69 -23.68 -4.59
C ARG A 153 24.44 -23.25 -6.03
N ALA A 154 23.21 -23.33 -6.50
CA ALA A 154 22.83 -22.94 -7.84
C ALA A 154 22.98 -21.43 -8.08
N THR A 155 22.67 -20.60 -7.07
CA THR A 155 22.91 -19.15 -7.14
C THR A 155 24.39 -18.83 -7.25
N ASP A 156 25.23 -19.48 -6.43
CA ASP A 156 26.68 -19.32 -6.48
C ASP A 156 27.26 -19.75 -7.85
N PHE A 157 26.80 -20.90 -8.37
CA PHE A 157 27.15 -21.37 -9.72
C PHE A 157 26.74 -20.37 -10.80
N CYS A 158 25.52 -19.83 -10.74
CA CYS A 158 25.06 -18.84 -11.71
C CYS A 158 25.91 -17.56 -11.65
N ALA A 159 26.25 -17.09 -10.45
CA ALA A 159 27.11 -15.92 -10.27
C ALA A 159 28.52 -16.16 -10.84
N CYS A 160 29.13 -17.32 -10.58
CA CYS A 160 30.45 -17.68 -11.09
C CYS A 160 30.48 -17.85 -12.62
N LEU A 161 29.43 -18.45 -13.18
CA LEU A 161 29.33 -18.75 -14.62
C LEU A 161 28.79 -17.57 -15.43
N GLY A 162 28.23 -16.54 -14.79
CA GLY A 162 27.58 -15.41 -15.45
C GLY A 162 26.23 -15.78 -16.09
N LEU A 163 25.49 -16.69 -15.45
CA LEU A 163 24.14 -17.10 -15.87
C LEU A 163 23.07 -16.29 -15.13
N ASP A 164 21.97 -15.99 -15.82
CA ASP A 164 20.74 -15.52 -15.17
C ASP A 164 20.10 -16.70 -14.42
N PRO A 165 20.02 -16.69 -13.08
CA PRO A 165 19.44 -17.80 -12.32
C PRO A 165 17.98 -18.08 -12.72
N VAL A 166 17.22 -17.06 -13.10
CA VAL A 166 15.81 -17.18 -13.49
C VAL A 166 15.70 -17.98 -14.80
N SER A 167 16.35 -17.50 -15.86
CA SER A 167 16.27 -18.13 -17.18
C SER A 167 16.94 -19.51 -17.20
N ALA A 168 18.01 -19.72 -16.43
CA ALA A 168 18.66 -21.02 -16.29
C ALA A 168 17.74 -22.06 -15.64
N ALA A 169 17.13 -21.72 -14.50
CA ALA A 169 16.22 -22.62 -13.80
C ALA A 169 14.92 -22.88 -14.57
N ALA A 170 14.37 -21.87 -15.25
CA ALA A 170 13.21 -22.06 -16.12
C ALA A 170 13.51 -22.99 -17.31
N SER A 171 14.73 -22.95 -17.86
CA SER A 171 15.16 -23.91 -18.89
C SER A 171 15.24 -25.34 -18.34
N LEU A 172 15.70 -25.52 -17.10
CA LEU A 172 15.70 -26.82 -16.41
C LEU A 172 14.27 -27.33 -16.15
N ALA A 173 13.37 -26.45 -15.70
CA ALA A 173 11.97 -26.80 -15.45
C ALA A 173 11.25 -27.22 -16.75
N CYS A 174 11.49 -26.48 -17.85
CA CYS A 174 10.99 -26.83 -19.18
C CYS A 174 11.51 -28.20 -19.65
N ARG A 175 12.82 -28.46 -19.46
CA ARG A 175 13.41 -29.79 -19.72
C ARG A 175 12.71 -30.89 -18.94
N ARG A 176 12.59 -30.73 -17.63
CA ARG A 176 11.94 -31.72 -16.77
C ARG A 176 10.52 -32.02 -17.24
N GLU A 177 9.76 -31.00 -17.64
CA GLU A 177 8.42 -31.22 -18.17
C GLU A 177 8.41 -31.95 -19.53
N ILE A 178 9.36 -31.65 -20.42
CA ILE A 178 9.48 -32.30 -21.74
C ILE A 178 9.95 -33.75 -21.62
N THR A 179 10.94 -34.03 -20.76
CA THR A 179 11.55 -35.36 -20.62
C THR A 179 10.85 -36.25 -19.62
N GLY A 180 10.12 -35.68 -18.65
CA GLY A 180 9.57 -36.39 -17.50
C GLY A 180 10.62 -36.83 -16.48
N GLU A 181 11.88 -36.39 -16.63
CA GLU A 181 12.98 -36.75 -15.73
C GLU A 181 13.08 -35.74 -14.58
N ASP A 182 12.89 -36.21 -13.35
CA ASP A 182 13.17 -35.41 -12.16
C ASP A 182 14.67 -35.10 -12.04
N LEU A 183 14.99 -33.90 -11.54
CA LEU A 183 16.35 -33.40 -11.43
C LEU A 183 16.77 -33.32 -9.97
N ASP A 184 17.66 -34.23 -9.56
CA ASP A 184 18.32 -34.14 -8.26
C ASP A 184 19.29 -32.94 -8.19
N PRO A 185 19.70 -32.50 -6.99
CA PRO A 185 20.57 -31.33 -6.83
C PRO A 185 21.90 -31.40 -7.59
N GLU A 186 22.56 -32.55 -7.66
CA GLU A 186 23.86 -32.68 -8.36
C GLU A 186 23.67 -32.61 -9.88
N ARG A 187 22.59 -33.21 -10.39
CA ARG A 187 22.23 -33.13 -11.80
C ARG A 187 21.92 -31.69 -12.23
N VAL A 188 21.18 -30.94 -11.40
CA VAL A 188 20.93 -29.50 -11.64
C VAL A 188 22.25 -28.74 -11.77
N LEU A 189 23.17 -28.91 -10.83
CA LEU A 189 24.46 -28.20 -10.86
C LEU A 189 25.33 -28.61 -12.06
N ALA A 190 25.34 -29.90 -12.42
CA ALA A 190 26.03 -30.39 -13.60
C ALA A 190 25.46 -29.78 -14.90
N LEU A 191 24.14 -29.65 -15.02
CA LEU A 191 23.50 -29.01 -16.16
C LEU A 191 23.82 -27.50 -16.21
N LEU A 192 23.84 -26.80 -15.08
CA LEU A 192 24.26 -25.39 -15.02
C LEU A 192 25.70 -25.20 -15.48
N LEU A 193 26.63 -26.07 -15.05
CA LEU A 193 28.01 -26.07 -15.53
C LEU A 193 28.07 -26.30 -17.05
N GLY A 194 27.27 -27.23 -17.57
CA GLY A 194 27.13 -27.47 -18.99
C GLY A 194 26.57 -26.28 -19.77
N MET A 195 25.63 -25.52 -19.20
CA MET A 195 25.08 -24.30 -19.82
C MET A 195 26.12 -23.17 -19.89
N GLY A 196 26.81 -22.90 -18.77
CA GLY A 196 27.70 -21.75 -18.64
C GLY A 196 29.09 -21.96 -19.24
N ALA A 197 29.68 -23.14 -19.02
CA ALA A 197 31.03 -23.46 -19.46
C ALA A 197 31.08 -24.48 -20.61
N GLY A 198 30.00 -25.24 -20.85
CA GLY A 198 30.04 -26.34 -21.81
C GLY A 198 30.89 -27.53 -21.34
N GLU A 199 31.06 -27.67 -20.03
CA GLU A 199 31.93 -28.65 -19.38
C GLU A 199 31.12 -29.59 -18.44
N GLY A 200 31.80 -30.62 -17.92
CA GLY A 200 31.22 -31.55 -16.94
C GLY A 200 30.44 -32.72 -17.56
N PRO A 201 29.89 -33.60 -16.72
CA PRO A 201 29.22 -34.83 -17.16
C PRO A 201 27.94 -34.56 -17.96
N GLU A 202 27.40 -33.35 -17.86
CA GLU A 202 26.16 -32.90 -18.51
C GLU A 202 26.38 -31.88 -19.62
N ALA A 203 27.62 -31.74 -20.10
CA ALA A 203 28.00 -30.72 -21.06
C ALA A 203 27.12 -30.69 -22.33
N ALA A 204 26.73 -31.86 -22.86
CA ALA A 204 25.90 -31.94 -24.06
C ALA A 204 24.48 -31.40 -23.80
N ALA A 205 23.80 -31.94 -22.77
CA ALA A 205 22.46 -31.49 -22.38
C ALA A 205 22.45 -30.01 -21.93
N GLY A 206 23.48 -29.57 -21.20
CA GLY A 206 23.63 -28.18 -20.80
C GLY A 206 23.81 -27.23 -21.99
N ARG A 207 24.57 -27.62 -23.03
CA ARG A 207 24.69 -26.84 -24.27
C ARG A 207 23.36 -26.68 -24.99
N GLU A 208 22.52 -27.72 -25.04
CA GLU A 208 21.18 -27.63 -25.62
C GLU A 208 20.30 -26.62 -24.87
N LEU A 209 20.43 -26.56 -23.54
CA LEU A 209 19.67 -25.62 -22.71
C LEU A 209 20.21 -24.19 -22.72
N SER A 210 21.46 -23.98 -23.14
CA SER A 210 22.11 -22.65 -23.16
C SER A 210 21.39 -21.61 -24.04
N GLY A 211 20.50 -22.06 -24.93
CA GLY A 211 19.65 -21.21 -25.76
C GLY A 211 18.39 -20.67 -25.07
N GLY A 212 18.12 -21.05 -23.82
CA GLY A 212 16.91 -20.70 -23.08
C GLY A 212 15.73 -21.65 -23.35
N ALA A 213 14.69 -21.56 -22.52
CA ALA A 213 13.53 -22.45 -22.55
C ALA A 213 12.78 -22.35 -23.88
N SER A 214 12.67 -21.14 -24.44
CA SER A 214 11.99 -20.91 -25.73
C SER A 214 12.62 -21.69 -26.88
N ARG A 215 13.96 -21.68 -26.99
CA ARG A 215 14.67 -22.41 -28.07
C ARG A 215 14.66 -23.91 -27.80
N TYR A 216 14.87 -24.31 -26.55
CA TYR A 216 14.87 -25.71 -26.16
C TYR A 216 13.51 -26.37 -26.43
N ALA A 217 12.41 -25.75 -25.99
CA ALA A 217 11.06 -26.29 -26.18
C ALA A 217 10.69 -26.40 -27.66
N ALA A 218 11.03 -25.37 -28.46
CA ALA A 218 10.81 -25.37 -29.89
C ALA A 218 11.60 -26.48 -30.60
N SER A 219 12.86 -26.73 -30.24
CA SER A 219 13.67 -27.79 -30.85
C SER A 219 13.16 -29.21 -30.53
N HIS A 220 12.33 -29.35 -29.49
CA HIS A 220 11.69 -30.60 -29.10
C HIS A 220 10.22 -30.68 -29.57
N GLY A 221 9.76 -29.73 -30.40
CA GLY A 221 8.40 -29.72 -30.94
C GLY A 221 7.31 -29.40 -29.92
N ARG A 222 7.67 -28.80 -28.78
CA ARG A 222 6.76 -28.49 -27.65
C ARG A 222 6.85 -27.02 -27.21
N PRO A 223 6.76 -26.03 -28.13
CA PRO A 223 6.98 -24.61 -27.81
C PRO A 223 6.02 -24.05 -26.75
N GLU A 224 4.86 -24.68 -26.56
CA GLU A 224 3.88 -24.31 -25.53
C GLU A 224 4.36 -24.53 -24.09
N LEU A 225 5.43 -25.31 -23.89
CA LEU A 225 6.02 -25.58 -22.57
C LEU A 225 7.09 -24.55 -22.16
N ALA A 226 7.42 -23.60 -23.04
CA ALA A 226 8.27 -22.47 -22.69
C ALA A 226 7.43 -21.36 -22.03
N MET A 227 7.58 -21.20 -20.71
CA MET A 227 6.92 -20.14 -19.96
C MET A 227 7.64 -18.80 -20.15
N ALA A 228 7.56 -18.23 -21.34
CA ALA A 228 8.28 -17.04 -21.76
C ALA A 228 7.40 -16.06 -22.57
N VAL A 229 7.75 -14.77 -22.52
CA VAL A 229 7.14 -13.71 -23.33
C VAL A 229 8.25 -12.96 -24.06
N LYS A 230 8.10 -12.79 -25.39
CA LYS A 230 9.16 -12.25 -26.28
C LYS A 230 10.49 -13.00 -26.15
N GLY A 231 10.43 -14.30 -25.85
CA GLY A 231 11.60 -15.15 -25.67
C GLY A 231 12.30 -15.02 -24.31
N LEU A 232 11.82 -14.17 -23.40
CA LEU A 232 12.33 -14.03 -22.04
C LEU A 232 11.44 -14.80 -21.06
N GLU A 233 12.03 -15.71 -20.28
CA GLU A 233 11.32 -16.53 -19.29
C GLU A 233 10.58 -15.66 -18.26
N LEU A 234 9.42 -16.09 -17.78
CA LEU A 234 8.69 -15.36 -16.74
C LEU A 234 9.49 -15.37 -15.41
N PRO A 235 9.33 -14.36 -14.52
CA PRO A 235 9.89 -14.36 -13.18
C PRO A 235 8.96 -15.07 -12.17
N ALA A 236 9.36 -15.15 -10.90
CA ALA A 236 8.83 -16.07 -9.90
C ALA A 236 7.44 -15.74 -9.32
N MET A 237 6.52 -15.25 -10.15
CA MET A 237 5.17 -14.89 -9.74
C MET A 237 4.19 -15.36 -10.80
N ASP A 238 3.30 -16.27 -10.44
CA ASP A 238 2.29 -16.81 -11.37
C ASP A 238 1.23 -15.76 -11.72
N PRO A 239 1.03 -15.43 -13.01
CA PRO A 239 0.11 -14.38 -13.43
C PRO A 239 -1.37 -14.71 -13.19
N ARG A 240 -1.75 -15.98 -12.96
CA ARG A 240 -3.15 -16.34 -12.65
C ARG A 240 -3.63 -15.80 -11.30
N GLY A 241 -2.70 -15.52 -10.39
CA GLY A 241 -3.03 -14.92 -9.09
C GLY A 241 -2.99 -13.38 -9.04
N ALA A 242 -2.64 -12.71 -10.14
CA ALA A 242 -2.66 -11.25 -10.27
C ALA A 242 -2.77 -10.80 -11.74
N TYR A 243 -3.91 -10.21 -12.12
CA TYR A 243 -4.23 -9.92 -13.52
C TYR A 243 -3.47 -8.71 -14.07
N GLY A 244 -3.15 -7.71 -13.23
CA GLY A 244 -2.25 -6.63 -13.62
C GLY A 244 -0.85 -7.14 -13.96
N LEU A 245 -0.32 -8.08 -13.17
CA LEU A 245 0.93 -8.78 -13.47
C LEU A 245 0.87 -9.52 -14.82
N ALA A 246 -0.23 -10.22 -15.09
CA ALA A 246 -0.45 -10.90 -16.37
C ALA A 246 -0.35 -9.93 -17.57
N LEU A 247 -1.01 -8.76 -17.46
CA LEU A 247 -0.92 -7.72 -18.47
C LEU A 247 0.51 -7.17 -18.59
N ALA A 248 1.16 -6.86 -17.48
CA ALA A 248 2.53 -6.33 -17.45
C ALA A 248 3.53 -7.26 -18.13
N TYR A 249 3.46 -8.57 -17.88
CA TYR A 249 4.30 -9.55 -18.56
C TYR A 249 4.11 -9.52 -20.08
N ALA A 250 2.86 -9.46 -20.54
CA ALA A 250 2.55 -9.44 -21.97
C ALA A 250 3.11 -8.19 -22.64
N VAL A 251 2.93 -7.01 -22.02
CA VAL A 251 3.24 -5.72 -22.66
C VAL A 251 4.65 -5.20 -22.39
N ALA A 252 5.41 -5.76 -21.45
CA ALA A 252 6.77 -5.32 -21.17
C ALA A 252 7.66 -5.31 -22.44
N THR A 253 8.42 -4.24 -22.61
CA THR A 253 9.23 -3.96 -23.80
C THR A 253 10.42 -4.91 -23.95
N HIS A 254 11.03 -5.34 -22.86
CA HIS A 254 12.20 -6.25 -22.86
C HIS A 254 11.82 -7.74 -22.71
N GLY A 255 10.53 -8.06 -22.66
CA GLY A 255 10.00 -9.41 -22.45
C GLY A 255 9.45 -9.64 -21.05
N GLY A 256 9.01 -10.87 -20.78
CA GLY A 256 8.28 -11.25 -19.57
C GLY A 256 8.96 -10.83 -18.26
N SER A 257 8.49 -9.75 -17.65
CA SER A 257 9.11 -9.18 -16.45
C SER A 257 8.13 -8.35 -15.63
N SER A 258 8.24 -8.46 -14.32
CA SER A 258 7.48 -7.68 -13.36
C SER A 258 8.14 -6.34 -13.05
N LEU A 259 9.46 -6.18 -13.24
CA LEU A 259 10.20 -5.04 -12.70
C LEU A 259 9.88 -3.69 -13.36
N ARG A 260 9.41 -3.69 -14.62
CA ARG A 260 9.08 -2.45 -15.34
C ARG A 260 7.76 -1.82 -14.90
N ALA A 261 6.79 -2.59 -14.44
CA ALA A 261 5.49 -2.06 -14.00
C ALA A 261 5.16 -2.39 -12.54
N ASN A 262 5.82 -3.39 -11.97
CA ASN A 262 5.63 -3.98 -10.64
C ASN A 262 4.18 -3.94 -10.10
N PRO A 263 3.19 -4.53 -10.78
CA PRO A 263 1.79 -4.47 -10.33
C PRO A 263 1.56 -5.13 -8.96
N ILE A 264 2.46 -6.04 -8.56
CA ILE A 264 2.51 -6.64 -7.22
C ILE A 264 2.51 -5.59 -6.11
N SER A 265 3.08 -4.40 -6.36
CA SER A 265 3.02 -3.27 -5.43
C SER A 265 1.60 -2.99 -4.95
N HIS A 266 0.62 -2.87 -5.85
CA HIS A 266 -0.76 -2.52 -5.49
C HIS A 266 -1.71 -3.73 -5.48
N GLU A 267 -1.39 -4.82 -6.20
CA GLU A 267 -2.20 -6.05 -6.24
C GLU A 267 -1.97 -6.97 -5.04
N VAL A 268 -0.78 -6.91 -4.44
CA VAL A 268 -0.42 -7.77 -3.31
C VAL A 268 0.11 -6.97 -2.14
N LEU A 269 1.09 -6.09 -2.34
CA LEU A 269 1.72 -5.30 -1.27
C LEU A 269 0.88 -4.09 -0.82
N ARG A 270 -0.24 -3.82 -1.51
CA ARG A 270 -1.21 -2.75 -1.19
C ARG A 270 -0.63 -1.34 -1.18
N LYS A 271 0.40 -1.07 -2.00
CA LYS A 271 1.08 0.23 -2.18
C LYS A 271 0.92 0.76 -3.61
N PRO A 272 0.60 2.05 -3.81
CA PRO A 272 0.24 3.04 -2.79
C PRO A 272 -1.11 2.74 -2.13
N VAL A 273 -2.00 2.04 -2.83
CA VAL A 273 -3.31 1.55 -2.33
C VAL A 273 -3.59 0.20 -2.98
N ALA A 274 -4.33 -0.65 -2.27
CA ALA A 274 -4.74 -1.96 -2.78
C ALA A 274 -5.63 -1.85 -4.02
N THR A 275 -5.49 -2.82 -4.92
CA THR A 275 -6.43 -3.05 -6.03
C THR A 275 -6.77 -4.53 -6.09
N ASP A 276 -7.96 -4.87 -6.56
CA ASP A 276 -8.35 -6.26 -6.78
C ASP A 276 -7.40 -6.93 -7.78
N ARG A 277 -6.78 -8.04 -7.37
CA ARG A 277 -5.82 -8.81 -8.18
C ARG A 277 -6.50 -9.76 -9.17
N PHE A 278 -7.80 -10.02 -9.03
CA PHE A 278 -8.58 -10.88 -9.94
C PHE A 278 -9.46 -10.07 -10.91
N SER A 279 -9.10 -8.81 -11.17
CA SER A 279 -9.80 -7.94 -12.10
C SER A 279 -8.82 -7.18 -12.98
N PHE A 280 -9.15 -7.02 -14.27
CA PHE A 280 -8.40 -6.14 -15.18
C PHE A 280 -8.83 -4.66 -15.09
N ALA A 281 -9.85 -4.33 -14.29
CA ALA A 281 -10.34 -2.96 -14.16
C ALA A 281 -9.23 -2.00 -13.71
N GLY A 282 -9.01 -0.94 -14.50
CA GLY A 282 -7.96 0.07 -14.26
C GLY A 282 -6.52 -0.40 -14.48
N LYS A 283 -6.26 -1.69 -14.77
CA LYS A 283 -4.91 -2.25 -14.86
C LYS A 283 -4.13 -1.76 -16.07
N ALA A 284 -4.79 -1.56 -17.21
CA ALA A 284 -4.15 -1.01 -18.40
C ALA A 284 -3.46 0.33 -18.12
N ARG A 285 -4.17 1.23 -17.42
CA ARG A 285 -3.64 2.53 -17.02
C ARG A 285 -2.57 2.41 -15.93
N GLY A 286 -2.81 1.56 -14.93
CA GLY A 286 -1.86 1.31 -13.84
C GLY A 286 -0.51 0.80 -14.35
N VAL A 287 -0.52 -0.21 -15.23
CA VAL A 287 0.68 -0.77 -15.88
C VAL A 287 1.40 0.32 -16.67
N LYS A 288 0.68 1.08 -17.49
CA LYS A 288 1.26 2.18 -18.28
C LYS A 288 2.02 3.18 -17.40
N LEU A 289 1.38 3.68 -16.35
CA LEU A 289 2.00 4.68 -15.47
C LEU A 289 3.16 4.12 -14.67
N ALA A 290 3.10 2.85 -14.28
CA ALA A 290 4.19 2.22 -13.57
C ALA A 290 5.41 1.98 -14.46
N GLU A 291 5.21 1.62 -15.73
CA GLU A 291 6.27 1.59 -16.76
C GLU A 291 6.96 2.95 -16.90
N ASP A 292 6.17 4.04 -16.97
CA ASP A 292 6.72 5.39 -17.05
C ASP A 292 7.53 5.75 -15.78
N ALA A 293 6.97 5.46 -14.59
CA ALA A 293 7.63 5.74 -13.33
C ALA A 293 8.92 4.93 -13.15
N ALA A 294 8.92 3.65 -13.53
CA ALA A 294 10.09 2.80 -13.48
C ALA A 294 11.16 3.25 -14.48
N ALA A 295 10.79 3.56 -15.72
CA ALA A 295 11.74 4.08 -16.72
C ALA A 295 12.39 5.41 -16.30
N ALA A 296 11.62 6.29 -15.66
CA ALA A 296 12.14 7.52 -15.06
C ALA A 296 13.09 7.23 -13.89
N ALA A 297 12.71 6.36 -12.96
CA ALA A 297 13.54 5.97 -11.82
C ALA A 297 14.85 5.28 -12.24
N ASP A 298 14.78 4.36 -13.20
CA ASP A 298 15.95 3.68 -13.79
C ASP A 298 16.92 4.68 -14.43
N SER A 299 16.39 5.72 -15.09
CA SER A 299 17.20 6.79 -15.71
C SER A 299 17.89 7.69 -14.68
N LEU A 300 17.33 7.78 -13.47
CA LEU A 300 17.95 8.46 -12.33
C LEU A 300 18.92 7.55 -11.56
N CYS A 301 19.08 6.29 -11.98
CA CYS A 301 19.84 5.25 -11.28
C CYS A 301 19.34 5.00 -9.84
N LEU A 302 18.04 5.22 -9.59
CA LEU A 302 17.41 4.96 -8.31
C LEU A 302 16.87 3.53 -8.28
N CYS A 303 16.97 2.88 -7.11
CA CYS A 303 16.47 1.52 -6.94
C CYS A 303 14.94 1.48 -7.12
N PRO A 304 14.40 0.64 -8.02
CA PRO A 304 12.95 0.51 -8.22
C PRO A 304 12.17 0.11 -6.97
N HIS A 305 12.80 -0.58 -6.00
CA HIS A 305 12.12 -0.92 -4.73
C HIS A 305 11.75 0.32 -3.90
N LEU A 306 12.45 1.46 -4.07
CA LEU A 306 12.09 2.69 -3.36
C LEU A 306 10.75 3.29 -3.84
N LEU A 307 10.23 2.88 -5.02
CA LEU A 307 8.89 3.23 -5.48
C LEU A 307 7.78 2.63 -4.60
N LEU A 308 8.11 1.66 -3.73
CA LEU A 308 7.19 1.17 -2.68
C LEU A 308 7.00 2.16 -1.53
N ALA A 309 7.70 3.30 -1.54
CA ALA A 309 7.66 4.30 -0.50
C ALA A 309 7.59 5.74 -1.03
N ALA A 310 8.47 6.10 -1.98
CA ALA A 310 8.58 7.45 -2.52
C ALA A 310 8.03 7.54 -3.94
N GLY A 311 7.32 8.62 -4.26
CA GLY A 311 6.76 8.86 -5.58
C GLY A 311 7.64 9.74 -6.46
N MET A 312 7.12 10.08 -7.65
CA MET A 312 7.81 10.98 -8.60
C MET A 312 7.95 12.40 -8.05
N GLU A 313 7.12 12.82 -7.11
CA GLU A 313 7.24 14.14 -6.46
C GLU A 313 8.52 14.24 -5.64
N GLU A 314 8.85 13.23 -4.84
CA GLU A 314 10.10 13.17 -4.07
C GLU A 314 11.31 13.14 -5.00
N TYR A 315 11.23 12.35 -6.08
CA TYR A 315 12.33 12.22 -7.03
C TYR A 315 12.55 13.50 -7.84
N ALA A 316 11.48 14.23 -8.18
CA ALA A 316 11.59 15.52 -8.85
C ALA A 316 12.27 16.56 -7.96
N ARG A 317 11.96 16.59 -6.65
CA ARG A 317 12.66 17.46 -5.69
C ARG A 317 14.15 17.11 -5.59
N ALA A 318 14.48 15.83 -5.51
CA ALA A 318 15.88 15.37 -5.49
C ALA A 318 16.62 15.72 -6.79
N TYR A 319 15.99 15.48 -7.95
CA TYR A 319 16.54 15.82 -9.27
C TYR A 319 16.81 17.31 -9.42
N ALA A 320 15.85 18.16 -9.05
CA ALA A 320 15.99 19.61 -9.16
C ALA A 320 17.09 20.15 -8.24
N ALA A 321 17.20 19.62 -7.02
CA ALA A 321 18.28 20.00 -6.11
C ALA A 321 19.66 19.52 -6.58
N ALA A 322 19.74 18.32 -7.18
CA ALA A 322 20.99 17.79 -7.71
C ALA A 322 21.47 18.58 -8.94
N THR A 323 20.57 18.85 -9.89
CA THR A 323 20.92 19.38 -11.23
C THR A 323 20.77 20.89 -11.38
N GLY A 324 19.98 21.54 -10.52
CA GLY A 324 19.57 22.94 -10.68
C GLY A 324 18.48 23.16 -11.74
N LEU A 325 17.98 22.09 -12.37
CA LEU A 325 16.93 22.14 -13.37
C LEU A 325 15.56 21.94 -12.71
N PRO A 326 14.60 22.87 -12.86
CA PRO A 326 13.28 22.71 -12.29
C PRO A 326 12.58 21.49 -12.92
N ALA A 327 11.97 20.67 -12.07
CA ALA A 327 11.19 19.51 -12.50
C ALA A 327 10.04 19.24 -11.53
N THR A 328 8.94 18.73 -12.06
CA THR A 328 7.81 18.18 -11.33
C THR A 328 7.73 16.66 -11.50
N GLY A 329 6.93 15.98 -10.68
CA GLY A 329 6.68 14.55 -10.87
C GLY A 329 6.08 14.22 -12.24
N GLY A 330 5.25 15.12 -12.79
CA GLY A 330 4.70 15.01 -14.13
C GLY A 330 5.75 15.09 -15.23
N ASP A 331 6.76 15.96 -15.08
CA ASP A 331 7.87 16.07 -16.03
C ASP A 331 8.69 14.77 -16.08
N LEU A 332 8.96 14.17 -14.92
CA LEU A 332 9.66 12.88 -14.85
C LEU A 332 8.84 11.75 -15.49
N LEU A 333 7.52 11.69 -15.25
CA LEU A 333 6.64 10.72 -15.91
C LEU A 333 6.62 10.91 -17.43
N ALA A 334 6.66 12.15 -17.93
CA ALA A 334 6.74 12.41 -19.36
C ALA A 334 8.05 11.91 -19.98
N VAL A 335 9.17 12.01 -19.25
CA VAL A 335 10.45 11.40 -19.65
C VAL A 335 10.35 9.88 -19.68
N GLY A 336 9.75 9.26 -18.66
CA GLY A 336 9.49 7.82 -18.62
C GLY A 336 8.66 7.34 -19.80
N ALA A 337 7.55 8.02 -20.09
CA ALA A 337 6.69 7.73 -21.24
C ALA A 337 7.45 7.80 -22.57
N ARG A 338 8.35 8.79 -22.73
CA ARG A 338 9.22 8.90 -23.91
C ARG A 338 10.18 7.71 -24.03
N ILE A 339 10.76 7.24 -22.92
CA ILE A 339 11.69 6.10 -22.90
C ILE A 339 10.98 4.82 -23.31
N ASP A 340 9.86 4.49 -22.65
CA ASP A 340 9.06 3.29 -22.97
C ASP A 340 8.61 3.30 -24.43
N TYR A 341 8.14 4.45 -24.92
CA TYR A 341 7.73 4.60 -26.32
C TYR A 341 8.90 4.40 -27.30
N ARG A 342 10.11 4.81 -26.92
CA ARG A 342 11.31 4.57 -27.72
C ARG A 342 11.67 3.09 -27.77
N GLU A 343 11.56 2.38 -26.65
CA GLU A 343 11.75 0.93 -26.61
C GLU A 343 10.69 0.22 -27.49
N ARG A 344 9.45 0.70 -27.50
CA ARG A 344 8.39 0.21 -28.41
C ARG A 344 8.71 0.45 -29.88
N LEU A 345 9.29 1.60 -30.25
CA LEU A 345 9.77 1.87 -31.62
C LEU A 345 10.86 0.88 -32.04
N ILE A 346 11.81 0.58 -31.14
CA ILE A 346 12.85 -0.42 -31.39
C ILE A 346 12.24 -1.81 -31.60
N ASN A 347 11.32 -2.20 -30.72
CA ASN A 347 10.62 -3.48 -30.83
C ASN A 347 9.85 -3.63 -32.14
N ALA A 348 9.09 -2.60 -32.52
CA ALA A 348 8.35 -2.62 -33.78
C ALA A 348 9.29 -2.71 -35.00
N ALA A 349 10.43 -2.03 -34.96
CA ALA A 349 11.47 -2.16 -36.00
C ALA A 349 12.08 -3.57 -36.07
N TRP A 350 12.02 -4.35 -34.99
CA TRP A 350 12.43 -5.75 -34.93
C TRP A 350 11.29 -6.76 -35.13
N GLY A 351 10.10 -6.28 -35.53
CA GLY A 351 8.96 -7.13 -35.89
C GLY A 351 8.10 -7.58 -34.70
N PHE A 352 8.30 -7.03 -33.51
CA PHE A 352 7.40 -7.27 -32.39
C PHE A 352 6.09 -6.49 -32.58
N GLY A 353 4.96 -7.15 -32.33
CA GLY A 353 3.63 -6.57 -32.46
C GLY A 353 2.61 -7.28 -31.57
N VAL A 354 1.33 -7.19 -31.91
CA VAL A 354 0.22 -7.76 -31.11
C VAL A 354 0.37 -9.25 -30.79
N ALA A 355 0.97 -10.04 -31.68
CA ALA A 355 1.21 -11.47 -31.46
C ALA A 355 2.32 -11.73 -30.42
N SER A 356 3.20 -10.77 -30.20
CA SER A 356 4.29 -10.84 -29.23
C SER A 356 3.90 -10.34 -27.84
N ASP A 357 2.80 -9.61 -27.74
CA ASP A 357 2.23 -9.13 -26.49
C ASP A 357 1.14 -10.10 -25.99
N ASP A 358 1.52 -11.36 -25.78
CA ASP A 358 0.63 -12.41 -25.30
C ASP A 358 1.34 -13.30 -24.28
N LEU A 359 0.55 -14.09 -23.54
CA LEU A 359 1.04 -15.05 -22.55
C LEU A 359 0.97 -16.49 -23.10
N PRO A 360 1.77 -17.43 -22.55
CA PRO A 360 1.61 -18.86 -22.80
C PRO A 360 0.16 -19.34 -22.61
N ALA A 361 -0.30 -20.21 -23.51
CA ALA A 361 -1.70 -20.68 -23.56
C ALA A 361 -2.17 -21.33 -22.25
N ARG A 362 -1.25 -21.97 -21.51
CA ARG A 362 -1.47 -22.56 -20.18
C ARG A 362 -2.24 -21.62 -19.26
N PHE A 363 -1.87 -20.35 -19.19
CA PHE A 363 -2.48 -19.42 -18.24
C PHE A 363 -3.96 -19.12 -18.54
N PHE A 364 -4.42 -19.37 -19.76
CA PHE A 364 -5.82 -19.19 -20.17
C PHE A 364 -6.63 -20.49 -20.14
N ALA A 365 -5.97 -21.65 -20.10
CA ALA A 365 -6.61 -22.95 -20.17
C ALA A 365 -6.63 -23.70 -18.82
N GLU A 366 -5.61 -23.50 -17.99
CA GLU A 366 -5.36 -24.31 -16.79
C GLU A 366 -5.49 -23.49 -15.51
N ALA A 367 -6.31 -23.99 -14.57
CA ALA A 367 -6.45 -23.39 -13.24
C ALA A 367 -5.16 -23.54 -12.42
N GLY A 368 -4.93 -22.60 -11.51
CA GLY A 368 -3.89 -22.71 -10.50
C GLY A 368 -4.33 -23.56 -9.30
N SER A 369 -3.49 -23.58 -8.26
CA SER A 369 -3.75 -24.30 -7.02
C SER A 369 -4.63 -23.46 -6.09
N ALA A 370 -5.93 -23.77 -6.03
CA ALA A 370 -6.88 -23.05 -5.18
C ALA A 370 -6.70 -23.36 -3.67
N ALA A 371 -7.20 -22.45 -2.84
CA ALA A 371 -7.47 -22.64 -1.41
C ALA A 371 -8.94 -22.26 -1.10
N PRO A 372 -9.49 -22.65 0.08
CA PRO A 372 -10.89 -22.37 0.43
C PRO A 372 -11.33 -20.93 0.16
N ASP A 373 -10.49 -19.95 0.47
CA ASP A 373 -10.80 -18.52 0.34
C ASP A 373 -10.11 -17.84 -0.86
N ILE A 374 -9.33 -18.61 -1.64
CA ILE A 374 -8.52 -18.10 -2.74
C ILE A 374 -8.71 -19.00 -3.97
N PRO A 375 -9.72 -18.74 -4.81
CA PRO A 375 -9.82 -19.39 -6.11
C PRO A 375 -8.68 -18.88 -7.01
N VAL A 376 -8.14 -19.76 -7.84
CA VAL A 376 -7.14 -19.40 -8.87
C VAL A 376 -7.59 -19.96 -10.23
N PRO A 377 -8.64 -19.40 -10.84
CA PRO A 377 -9.12 -19.86 -12.14
C PRO A 377 -8.11 -19.52 -13.25
N PRO A 378 -8.25 -20.11 -14.45
CA PRO A 378 -7.55 -19.62 -15.63
C PRO A 378 -7.86 -18.14 -15.88
N LEU A 379 -6.92 -17.42 -16.50
CA LEU A 379 -7.13 -16.03 -16.87
C LEU A 379 -8.29 -15.90 -17.87
N PRO A 380 -9.25 -14.97 -17.65
CA PRO A 380 -10.32 -14.72 -18.60
C PRO A 380 -9.76 -14.12 -19.89
N ARG A 381 -9.63 -14.94 -20.94
CA ARG A 381 -9.02 -14.54 -22.22
C ARG A 381 -9.66 -13.29 -22.82
N LYS A 382 -11.00 -13.19 -22.79
CA LYS A 382 -11.75 -12.03 -23.30
C LYS A 382 -11.34 -10.74 -22.58
N ASP A 383 -11.29 -10.79 -21.25
CA ASP A 383 -11.00 -9.61 -20.43
C ASP A 383 -9.51 -9.22 -20.53
N PHE A 384 -8.61 -10.20 -20.63
CA PHE A 384 -7.19 -9.95 -20.92
C PHE A 384 -7.00 -9.23 -22.26
N LEU A 385 -7.65 -9.69 -23.33
CA LEU A 385 -7.57 -9.05 -24.64
C LEU A 385 -8.16 -7.64 -24.63
N ALA A 386 -9.27 -7.43 -23.91
CA ALA A 386 -9.86 -6.10 -23.72
C ALA A 386 -8.91 -5.17 -22.95
N ALA A 387 -8.25 -5.67 -21.90
CA ALA A 387 -7.26 -4.92 -21.13
C ALA A 387 -6.03 -4.55 -21.95
N ARG A 388 -5.53 -5.47 -22.80
CA ARG A 388 -4.43 -5.20 -23.74
C ARG A 388 -4.82 -4.15 -24.77
N ALA A 389 -6.02 -4.24 -25.34
CA ALA A 389 -6.51 -3.23 -26.27
C ALA A 389 -6.68 -1.84 -25.60
N ALA A 390 -7.15 -1.80 -24.36
CA ALA A 390 -7.19 -0.58 -23.57
C ALA A 390 -5.79 -0.02 -23.33
N TYR A 391 -4.82 -0.87 -22.99
CA TYR A 391 -3.42 -0.48 -22.83
C TYR A 391 -2.87 0.15 -24.12
N TYR A 392 -3.13 -0.43 -25.30
CA TYR A 392 -2.71 0.15 -26.58
C TYR A 392 -3.29 1.55 -26.82
N ARG A 393 -4.59 1.74 -26.56
CA ARG A 393 -5.21 3.07 -26.68
C ARG A 393 -4.56 4.08 -25.73
N ILE A 394 -4.38 3.72 -24.46
CA ILE A 394 -3.81 4.60 -23.43
C ILE A 394 -2.34 4.93 -23.72
N ARG A 395 -1.56 3.94 -24.19
CA ARG A 395 -0.14 4.10 -24.56
C ARG A 395 0.03 4.86 -25.89
N GLY A 396 -1.02 5.03 -26.69
CA GLY A 396 -0.96 5.67 -28.00
C GLY A 396 -0.36 4.77 -29.09
N LEU A 397 -0.72 3.49 -29.06
CA LEU A 397 -0.36 2.48 -30.05
C LEU A 397 -1.55 2.19 -30.98
N THR A 398 -1.27 1.62 -32.15
CA THR A 398 -2.29 1.08 -33.06
C THR A 398 -2.96 -0.17 -32.45
N PRO A 399 -4.12 -0.63 -32.96
CA PRO A 399 -4.71 -1.90 -32.54
C PRO A 399 -3.78 -3.10 -32.72
N GLY A 400 -2.84 -3.03 -33.68
CA GLY A 400 -1.79 -4.03 -33.89
C GLY A 400 -0.59 -3.93 -32.93
N GLY A 401 -0.62 -3.01 -31.96
CA GLY A 401 0.45 -2.79 -30.99
C GLY A 401 1.64 -1.97 -31.50
N ALA A 402 1.59 -1.47 -32.73
CA ALA A 402 2.66 -0.65 -33.31
C ALA A 402 2.59 0.82 -32.85
N PRO A 403 3.73 1.49 -32.63
CA PRO A 403 3.78 2.92 -32.34
C PRO A 403 3.16 3.78 -33.45
N ARG A 404 2.44 4.84 -33.05
CA ARG A 404 1.84 5.84 -33.92
C ARG A 404 2.80 7.01 -34.16
N PRO A 405 3.00 7.45 -35.41
CA PRO A 405 3.90 8.57 -35.73
C PRO A 405 3.55 9.89 -35.05
N ASP A 406 2.26 10.21 -34.90
CA ASP A 406 1.83 11.47 -34.26
C ASP A 406 2.13 11.48 -32.76
N ILE A 407 1.98 10.33 -32.09
CA ILE A 407 2.33 10.18 -30.67
C ILE A 407 3.86 10.24 -30.49
N ALA A 408 4.63 9.58 -31.35
CA ALA A 408 6.10 9.69 -31.35
C ALA A 408 6.55 11.16 -31.47
N ALA A 409 5.96 11.89 -32.43
CA ALA A 409 6.25 13.31 -32.62
C ALA A 409 5.89 14.15 -31.39
N SER A 410 4.73 13.90 -30.77
CA SER A 410 4.31 14.61 -29.53
C SER A 410 5.27 14.38 -28.35
N LEU A 411 5.96 13.23 -28.34
CA LEU A 411 6.97 12.88 -27.33
C LEU A 411 8.38 13.37 -27.72
N GLY A 412 8.56 14.02 -28.88
CA GLY A 412 9.86 14.47 -29.37
C GLY A 412 10.74 13.34 -29.92
N LEU A 413 10.13 12.27 -30.44
CA LEU A 413 10.81 11.12 -31.03
C LEU A 413 10.63 11.11 -32.55
N SER A 414 11.68 10.72 -33.27
CA SER A 414 11.62 10.40 -34.70
C SER A 414 11.14 8.96 -34.90
N CYS A 415 10.20 8.75 -35.83
CA CYS A 415 9.74 7.42 -36.22
C CYS A 415 10.69 6.84 -37.28
N PRO A 416 11.24 5.62 -37.09
CA PRO A 416 12.03 4.92 -38.12
C PRO A 416 11.26 4.76 -39.45
N ASP A 417 11.98 4.88 -40.57
CA ASP A 417 11.42 4.61 -41.91
C ASP A 417 10.98 3.14 -42.03
N GLY A 418 9.80 2.90 -42.61
CA GLY A 418 9.30 1.54 -42.86
C GLY A 418 8.47 0.91 -41.74
N LEU A 419 8.22 1.60 -40.63
CA LEU A 419 7.16 1.19 -39.71
C LEU A 419 5.80 1.18 -40.43
N PRO A 420 4.87 0.27 -40.07
CA PRO A 420 3.54 0.26 -40.67
C PRO A 420 2.92 1.64 -40.51
N ARG A 421 2.82 2.38 -41.61
CA ARG A 421 2.10 3.65 -41.61
C ARG A 421 0.67 3.29 -41.34
N SER A 422 0.06 3.98 -40.39
CA SER A 422 -1.38 3.96 -40.12
C SER A 422 -2.13 3.94 -41.46
N GLU A 423 -2.50 2.75 -41.95
CA GLU A 423 -3.58 2.68 -42.92
C GLU A 423 -4.74 3.36 -42.23
N ALA A 424 -5.28 4.38 -42.89
CA ALA A 424 -6.31 5.25 -42.35
C ALA A 424 -7.39 4.39 -41.70
N LEU A 425 -7.34 4.29 -40.38
CA LEU A 425 -8.50 3.89 -39.61
C LEU A 425 -9.48 5.01 -39.88
N GLU A 426 -10.59 4.61 -40.49
CA GLU A 426 -11.79 5.38 -40.68
C GLU A 426 -12.05 6.26 -39.44
N SER A 427 -12.68 7.41 -39.69
CA SER A 427 -13.10 8.35 -38.66
C SER A 427 -13.58 7.63 -37.39
N PRO A 428 -13.43 8.23 -36.19
CA PRO A 428 -13.83 7.63 -34.91
C PRO A 428 -15.30 7.17 -34.81
N GLU A 429 -16.06 7.27 -35.90
CA GLU A 429 -17.48 6.97 -36.08
C GLU A 429 -17.73 5.60 -36.76
N ALA A 430 -16.71 4.87 -37.24
CA ALA A 430 -16.90 3.66 -38.07
C ALA A 430 -16.55 2.30 -37.43
N LEU A 431 -16.12 2.26 -36.16
CA LEU A 431 -16.16 1.03 -35.35
C LEU A 431 -17.48 1.04 -34.59
N GLY A 432 -18.51 0.45 -35.21
CA GLY A 432 -19.89 0.50 -34.75
C GLY A 432 -20.07 0.28 -33.25
N ASP A 433 -20.95 1.11 -32.69
CA ASP A 433 -21.61 0.97 -31.38
C ASP A 433 -22.37 -0.36 -31.27
N HIS A 434 -21.65 -1.47 -31.22
CA HIS A 434 -22.21 -2.77 -30.87
C HIS A 434 -21.21 -3.59 -30.07
N VAL A 435 -21.06 -3.16 -28.81
CA VAL A 435 -20.94 -4.11 -27.70
C VAL A 435 -22.35 -4.68 -27.47
N PRO A 436 -22.63 -5.97 -27.72
CA PRO A 436 -23.92 -6.54 -27.38
C PRO A 436 -23.99 -6.74 -25.87
N GLY A 437 -24.95 -6.08 -25.22
CA GLY A 437 -25.36 -6.33 -23.84
C GLY A 437 -25.32 -5.08 -22.97
N THR A 438 -26.50 -4.58 -22.62
CA THR A 438 -26.76 -3.56 -21.60
C THR A 438 -25.96 -3.80 -20.31
N GLY A 439 -25.11 -2.86 -19.93
CA GLY A 439 -24.41 -2.83 -18.63
C GLY A 439 -23.20 -1.91 -18.71
N ASP A 440 -23.16 -0.88 -17.85
CA ASP A 440 -22.17 0.20 -17.82
C ASP A 440 -20.70 -0.26 -18.00
N SER A 441 -19.85 0.57 -18.61
CA SER A 441 -18.41 0.28 -18.75
C SER A 441 -17.77 -0.05 -17.39
N ALA A 442 -16.72 -0.88 -17.36
CA ALA A 442 -16.06 -1.26 -16.11
C ALA A 442 -15.60 -0.03 -15.29
N GLY A 443 -15.18 1.04 -15.96
CA GLY A 443 -14.88 2.33 -15.34
C GLY A 443 -16.08 3.04 -14.70
N ALA A 444 -17.25 3.02 -15.35
CA ALA A 444 -18.49 3.62 -14.83
C ALA A 444 -19.02 2.84 -13.61
N LEU A 445 -19.05 1.50 -13.68
CA LEU A 445 -19.41 0.65 -12.53
C LEU A 445 -18.49 0.91 -11.33
N LEU A 446 -17.19 1.07 -11.58
CA LEU A 446 -16.21 1.37 -10.54
C LEU A 446 -16.43 2.75 -9.92
N ALA A 447 -16.72 3.77 -10.73
CA ALA A 447 -17.05 5.11 -10.26
C ALA A 447 -18.32 5.11 -9.39
N ALA A 448 -19.37 4.45 -9.85
CA ALA A 448 -20.62 4.32 -9.10
C ALA A 448 -20.42 3.58 -7.76
N ARG A 449 -19.59 2.53 -7.74
CA ARG A 449 -19.27 1.77 -6.52
C ARG A 449 -18.62 2.64 -5.44
N TYR A 450 -17.63 3.47 -5.78
CA TYR A 450 -16.98 4.34 -4.80
C TYR A 450 -17.84 5.52 -4.36
N ALA A 451 -18.65 6.08 -5.28
CA ALA A 451 -19.65 7.07 -4.91
C ALA A 451 -20.64 6.49 -3.87
N ALA A 452 -21.16 5.30 -4.11
CA ALA A 452 -22.04 4.60 -3.17
C ALA A 452 -21.33 4.26 -1.85
N LYS A 453 -20.04 3.93 -1.86
CA LYS A 453 -19.24 3.64 -0.64
C LYS A 453 -19.19 4.85 0.30
N LEU A 454 -19.01 6.07 -0.21
CA LEU A 454 -19.05 7.31 0.60
C LEU A 454 -20.42 7.54 1.24
N VAL A 455 -21.49 7.27 0.50
CA VAL A 455 -22.87 7.39 0.99
C VAL A 455 -23.14 6.36 2.08
N ARG A 456 -22.75 5.10 1.86
CA ARG A 456 -22.89 4.01 2.84
C ARG A 456 -22.11 4.27 4.13
N ALA A 457 -20.92 4.87 4.03
CA ALA A 457 -20.11 5.29 5.16
C ALA A 457 -20.67 6.52 5.92
N GLY A 458 -21.80 7.09 5.47
CA GLY A 458 -22.40 8.29 6.07
C GLY A 458 -21.57 9.56 5.88
N LEU A 459 -20.60 9.55 4.95
CA LEU A 459 -19.74 10.70 4.66
C LEU A 459 -20.42 11.69 3.71
N CYS A 460 -21.25 11.19 2.78
CA CYS A 460 -22.03 11.99 1.83
C CYS A 460 -23.52 11.60 1.86
N ALA A 461 -24.39 12.47 1.35
CA ALA A 461 -25.83 12.20 1.27
C ALA A 461 -26.17 11.35 0.02
N ALA A 462 -27.19 10.51 0.13
CA ALA A 462 -27.90 9.94 -1.02
C ALA A 462 -28.90 10.98 -1.56
N GLY A 463 -28.91 11.27 -2.86
CA GLY A 463 -29.73 12.35 -3.43
C GLY A 463 -30.54 11.93 -4.65
N ARG A 464 -31.85 12.18 -4.63
CA ARG A 464 -32.75 11.96 -5.80
C ARG A 464 -32.63 13.03 -6.89
N GLU A 465 -31.93 14.16 -6.66
CA GLU A 465 -31.94 15.35 -7.55
C GLU A 465 -30.61 16.13 -7.60
N GLY A 466 -29.47 15.46 -7.79
CA GLY A 466 -28.25 16.14 -8.25
C GLY A 466 -27.39 16.86 -7.20
N ALA A 467 -27.98 17.55 -6.21
CA ALA A 467 -27.26 18.34 -5.21
C ALA A 467 -26.87 17.51 -3.97
N GLY A 468 -25.56 17.31 -3.75
CA GLY A 468 -25.01 16.69 -2.53
C GLY A 468 -24.48 15.26 -2.67
N GLU A 469 -24.72 14.58 -3.80
CA GLU A 469 -24.10 13.28 -4.07
C GLU A 469 -22.62 13.43 -4.47
N PRO A 470 -21.76 12.46 -4.12
CA PRO A 470 -20.37 12.46 -4.56
C PRO A 470 -20.27 12.19 -6.08
N LEU A 471 -19.57 13.06 -6.80
CA LEU A 471 -19.18 12.80 -8.19
C LEU A 471 -17.83 12.08 -8.18
N PHE A 472 -17.83 10.84 -8.66
CA PHE A 472 -16.62 10.08 -8.87
C PHE A 472 -16.34 10.01 -10.38
N ALA A 473 -15.15 10.39 -10.80
CA ALA A 473 -14.70 10.31 -12.19
C ALA A 473 -13.51 9.34 -12.28
N VAL A 474 -13.56 8.41 -13.24
CA VAL A 474 -12.50 7.41 -13.48
C VAL A 474 -12.02 7.53 -14.92
N GLN A 475 -10.71 7.68 -15.10
CA GLN A 475 -10.06 7.62 -16.39
C GLN A 475 -9.83 6.15 -16.78
N ASP A 476 -10.68 5.65 -17.66
CA ASP A 476 -10.48 4.39 -18.39
C ASP A 476 -9.99 4.72 -19.82
N ALA A 477 -10.45 4.01 -20.86
CA ALA A 477 -10.29 4.44 -22.26
C ALA A 477 -10.87 5.85 -22.49
N GLU A 478 -11.97 6.17 -21.82
CA GLU A 478 -12.55 7.50 -21.70
C GLU A 478 -12.74 7.86 -20.22
N ILE A 479 -13.11 9.11 -19.94
CA ILE A 479 -13.44 9.53 -18.58
C ILE A 479 -14.90 9.15 -18.31
N CYS A 480 -15.09 8.15 -17.45
CA CYS A 480 -16.38 7.69 -16.98
C CYS A 480 -16.75 8.37 -15.66
N PHE A 481 -18.04 8.53 -15.40
CA PHE A 481 -18.55 9.18 -14.20
C PHE A 481 -19.49 8.27 -13.42
N SER A 482 -19.58 8.45 -12.10
CA SER A 482 -20.52 7.74 -11.23
C SER A 482 -21.98 8.02 -11.56
N ARG A 483 -22.24 9.15 -12.25
CA ARG A 483 -23.56 9.60 -12.65
C ARG A 483 -23.46 10.42 -13.94
N GLU A 484 -24.32 10.14 -14.90
CA GLU A 484 -24.42 10.94 -16.12
C GLU A 484 -25.08 12.30 -15.85
N GLY A 485 -24.68 13.33 -16.61
CA GLY A 485 -25.29 14.66 -16.53
C GLY A 485 -24.94 15.49 -15.28
N ASP A 486 -23.96 15.09 -14.47
CA ASP A 486 -23.54 15.87 -13.30
C ASP A 486 -22.97 17.24 -13.72
N PRO A 487 -23.46 18.37 -13.14
CA PRO A 487 -23.01 19.71 -13.53
C PRO A 487 -21.51 19.96 -13.26
N ARG A 488 -20.88 19.17 -12.39
CA ARG A 488 -19.45 19.26 -12.06
C ARG A 488 -18.57 18.46 -13.02
N ALA A 489 -19.15 17.63 -13.90
CA ALA A 489 -18.42 16.76 -14.83
C ALA A 489 -17.43 17.50 -15.75
N PRO A 490 -17.74 18.70 -16.31
CA PRO A 490 -16.77 19.45 -17.12
C PRO A 490 -15.51 19.84 -16.34
N VAL A 491 -15.67 20.27 -15.08
CA VAL A 491 -14.54 20.62 -14.21
C VAL A 491 -13.73 19.38 -13.88
N ALA A 492 -14.38 18.29 -13.48
CA ALA A 492 -13.71 17.02 -13.18
C ALA A 492 -12.90 16.49 -14.37
N LYS A 493 -13.46 16.57 -15.59
CA LYS A 493 -12.80 16.16 -16.84
C LYS A 493 -11.55 17.00 -17.13
N ALA A 494 -11.62 18.31 -16.91
CA ALA A 494 -10.49 19.22 -17.09
C ALA A 494 -9.36 18.94 -16.08
N VAL A 495 -9.71 18.76 -14.79
CA VAL A 495 -8.75 18.43 -13.73
C VAL A 495 -8.04 17.10 -14.00
N ILE A 496 -8.77 16.04 -14.36
CA ILE A 496 -8.17 14.73 -14.68
C ILE A 496 -7.16 14.84 -15.82
N ARG A 497 -7.50 15.59 -16.88
CA ARG A 497 -6.63 15.78 -18.04
C ARG A 497 -5.38 16.58 -17.70
N GLU A 498 -5.52 17.64 -16.91
CA GLU A 498 -4.40 18.49 -16.50
C GLU A 498 -3.43 17.74 -15.57
N LEU A 499 -3.95 16.93 -14.64
CA LEU A 499 -3.14 16.13 -13.72
C LEU A 499 -2.60 14.83 -14.32
N GLY A 500 -3.21 14.34 -15.40
CA GLY A 500 -3.04 12.96 -15.82
C GLY A 500 -3.43 11.97 -14.70
N ALA A 501 -4.56 12.22 -14.01
CA ALA A 501 -5.02 11.38 -12.89
C ALA A 501 -5.82 10.15 -13.35
N ALA A 502 -5.77 9.05 -12.59
CA ALA A 502 -6.59 7.84 -12.80
C ALA A 502 -8.04 8.08 -12.40
N ALA A 503 -8.24 8.91 -11.39
CA ALA A 503 -9.53 9.19 -10.84
C ALA A 503 -9.55 10.54 -10.13
N LEU A 504 -10.73 11.12 -10.04
CA LEU A 504 -11.01 12.31 -9.26
C LEU A 504 -12.33 12.12 -8.53
N LEU A 505 -12.34 12.50 -7.25
CA LEU A 505 -13.54 12.59 -6.44
C LEU A 505 -13.84 14.05 -6.13
N LEU A 506 -15.10 14.45 -6.33
CA LEU A 506 -15.67 15.69 -5.81
C LEU A 506 -16.85 15.34 -4.90
N ALA A 507 -16.67 15.49 -3.59
CA ALA A 507 -17.62 15.03 -2.58
C ALA A 507 -18.06 16.19 -1.69
N GLU A 508 -19.36 16.30 -1.40
CA GLU A 508 -19.88 17.19 -0.36
C GLU A 508 -20.11 16.38 0.92
N PRO A 509 -19.38 16.65 2.03
CA PRO A 509 -19.68 16.06 3.32
C PRO A 509 -21.10 16.37 3.81
N VAL A 510 -21.60 15.64 4.80
CA VAL A 510 -22.94 15.87 5.39
C VAL A 510 -22.91 16.30 6.86
N GLY A 511 -24.04 16.89 7.29
CA GLY A 511 -24.34 17.10 8.70
C GLY A 511 -23.33 18.00 9.43
N ALA A 512 -23.04 17.67 10.69
CA ALA A 512 -22.10 18.42 11.50
C ALA A 512 -20.68 18.46 10.89
N ARG A 513 -20.29 17.42 10.14
CA ARG A 513 -18.98 17.34 9.47
C ARG A 513 -18.86 18.42 8.39
N GLN A 514 -19.89 18.60 7.57
CA GLN A 514 -19.91 19.65 6.53
C GLN A 514 -19.77 21.05 7.12
N ALA A 515 -20.56 21.34 8.16
CA ALA A 515 -20.53 22.64 8.81
C ALA A 515 -19.18 22.93 9.47
N ALA A 516 -18.56 21.93 10.12
CA ALA A 516 -17.22 22.07 10.71
C ALA A 516 -16.14 22.33 9.65
N ILE A 517 -16.15 21.58 8.54
CA ILE A 517 -15.16 21.73 7.45
C ILE A 517 -15.29 23.09 6.78
N PHE A 518 -16.52 23.51 6.47
CA PHE A 518 -16.79 24.82 5.89
C PHE A 518 -16.27 25.95 6.78
N GLU A 519 -16.56 25.90 8.08
CA GLU A 519 -16.11 26.93 9.01
C GLU A 519 -14.59 26.94 9.19
N LEU A 520 -13.96 25.77 9.25
CA LEU A 520 -12.51 25.66 9.33
C LEU A 520 -11.81 26.30 8.12
N ALA A 521 -12.29 25.98 6.91
CA ALA A 521 -11.74 26.55 5.67
C ALA A 521 -12.01 28.06 5.55
N ARG A 522 -13.20 28.51 5.97
CA ARG A 522 -13.55 29.94 6.00
C ARG A 522 -12.67 30.72 6.98
N GLU A 523 -12.39 30.16 8.16
CA GLU A 523 -11.46 30.76 9.14
C GLU A 523 -10.03 30.85 8.58
N ALA A 524 -9.57 29.83 7.84
CA ALA A 524 -8.27 29.86 7.19
C ALA A 524 -8.18 31.01 6.16
N LEU A 525 -9.17 31.15 5.28
CA LEU A 525 -9.23 32.26 4.32
C LEU A 525 -9.25 33.63 5.02
N ALA A 526 -10.08 33.78 6.06
CA ALA A 526 -10.21 35.03 6.81
C ALA A 526 -8.88 35.43 7.48
N ALA A 527 -8.13 34.46 8.03
CA ALA A 527 -6.82 34.71 8.62
C ALA A 527 -5.78 35.21 7.60
N ALA A 528 -5.93 34.85 6.32
CA ALA A 528 -5.10 35.36 5.22
C ALA A 528 -5.66 36.64 4.58
N GLY A 529 -6.70 37.26 5.14
CA GLY A 529 -7.33 38.47 4.59
C GLY A 529 -8.14 38.23 3.31
N LEU A 530 -8.53 36.98 3.02
CA LEU A 530 -9.28 36.59 1.82
C LEU A 530 -10.76 36.36 2.15
N ALA A 531 -11.64 36.89 1.31
CA ALA A 531 -13.09 36.65 1.40
C ALA A 531 -13.53 35.44 0.56
N VAL A 532 -14.59 34.76 1.01
CA VAL A 532 -15.30 33.73 0.24
C VAL A 532 -16.00 34.43 -0.93
N GLY A 533 -15.54 34.19 -2.17
CA GLY A 533 -16.20 34.68 -3.38
C GLY A 533 -15.55 35.85 -4.14
N SER A 534 -14.40 36.40 -3.71
CA SER A 534 -13.69 37.40 -4.55
C SER A 534 -12.83 36.70 -5.61
N ALA A 535 -13.24 36.73 -6.88
CA ALA A 535 -12.39 36.33 -8.00
C ALA A 535 -11.23 37.33 -8.15
N GLY A 536 -10.05 36.95 -7.67
CA GLY A 536 -8.81 37.72 -7.76
C GLY A 536 -7.60 36.77 -7.84
N GLU A 537 -6.42 37.30 -8.19
CA GLU A 537 -5.22 36.61 -8.73
C GLU A 537 -4.69 35.36 -7.98
N LEU A 538 -5.09 35.10 -6.73
CA LEU A 538 -4.80 33.85 -6.02
C LEU A 538 -6.05 32.96 -5.91
N ALA A 539 -6.24 32.05 -6.86
CA ALA A 539 -7.34 31.06 -6.83
C ALA A 539 -7.16 29.98 -5.73
N VAL A 540 -5.93 29.76 -5.28
CA VAL A 540 -5.58 28.87 -4.16
C VAL A 540 -5.22 29.73 -2.94
N GLY A 541 -5.99 29.60 -1.87
CA GLY A 541 -5.80 30.28 -0.59
C GLY A 541 -4.89 29.51 0.38
N PRO A 542 -4.80 29.93 1.66
CA PRO A 542 -4.06 29.22 2.70
C PRO A 542 -4.55 27.78 2.89
N ALA A 543 -3.68 26.94 3.43
CA ALA A 543 -4.01 25.54 3.72
C ALA A 543 -4.54 25.37 5.15
N VAL A 544 -5.42 24.39 5.33
CA VAL A 544 -5.81 23.86 6.64
C VAL A 544 -4.80 22.80 7.05
N GLU A 545 -4.25 22.91 8.26
CA GLU A 545 -3.26 21.95 8.79
C GLU A 545 -3.92 20.97 9.77
N PRO A 546 -3.96 19.66 9.45
CA PRO A 546 -4.36 18.62 10.40
C PRO A 546 -3.49 18.61 11.65
N GLY A 547 -4.11 18.45 12.81
CA GLY A 547 -3.42 18.42 14.11
C GLY A 547 -3.04 17.02 14.59
N ASP A 548 -3.72 15.98 14.10
CA ASP A 548 -3.50 14.59 14.47
C ASP A 548 -2.31 13.99 13.72
N CYS A 549 -1.62 13.06 14.38
CA CYS A 549 -0.32 12.55 13.94
C CYS A 549 -0.42 11.78 12.63
N GLU A 550 -1.47 10.98 12.49
CA GLU A 550 -1.65 10.07 11.36
C GLU A 550 -2.04 10.83 10.09
N THR A 551 -3.02 11.75 10.19
CA THR A 551 -3.43 12.53 9.02
C THR A 551 -2.36 13.55 8.62
N ARG A 552 -1.62 14.14 9.56
CA ARG A 552 -0.49 15.02 9.21
C ARG A 552 0.59 14.27 8.43
N THR A 553 0.81 12.99 8.74
CA THR A 553 1.74 12.13 8.00
C THR A 553 1.22 11.79 6.60
N PHE A 554 -0.10 11.63 6.44
CA PHE A 554 -0.71 11.20 5.18
C PHE A 554 -1.06 12.34 4.21
N LEU A 555 -1.60 13.45 4.71
CA LEU A 555 -2.12 14.60 3.92
C LEU A 555 -1.22 15.84 3.95
N HIS A 556 -0.34 15.99 4.95
CA HIS A 556 0.44 17.21 5.22
C HIS A 556 -0.41 18.46 5.53
N ASP A 557 -0.92 19.14 4.51
CA ASP A 557 -1.82 20.30 4.59
C ASP A 557 -2.90 20.22 3.50
N LEU A 558 -4.01 20.93 3.69
CA LEU A 558 -5.18 20.90 2.81
C LEU A 558 -5.46 22.29 2.23
N PRO A 559 -4.98 22.59 1.00
CA PRO A 559 -5.21 23.87 0.36
C PRO A 559 -6.70 24.20 0.23
N VAL A 560 -7.06 25.46 0.46
CA VAL A 560 -8.44 25.95 0.25
C VAL A 560 -8.54 26.64 -1.11
N VAL A 561 -9.31 26.05 -2.01
CA VAL A 561 -9.62 26.60 -3.34
C VAL A 561 -10.94 27.36 -3.28
N ARG A 562 -10.98 28.53 -3.92
CA ARG A 562 -12.16 29.40 -3.96
C ARG A 562 -12.92 29.18 -5.26
N GLY A 563 -14.09 28.54 -5.18
CA GLY A 563 -14.93 28.21 -6.33
C GLY A 563 -14.49 26.97 -7.09
N LEU A 564 -15.40 26.45 -7.93
CA LEU A 564 -15.19 25.23 -8.73
C LEU A 564 -14.39 25.52 -10.01
N ASP A 565 -13.15 25.98 -9.87
CA ASP A 565 -12.25 26.27 -10.98
C ASP A 565 -11.28 25.10 -11.26
N ALA A 566 -11.30 24.57 -12.48
CA ALA A 566 -10.51 23.39 -12.84
C ALA A 566 -9.00 23.61 -12.68
N ARG A 567 -8.47 24.78 -13.10
CA ARG A 567 -7.03 25.07 -13.05
C ARG A 567 -6.54 25.25 -11.62
N ALA A 568 -7.35 25.89 -10.77
CA ALA A 568 -7.02 26.08 -9.37
C ALA A 568 -7.03 24.74 -8.60
N ILE A 569 -8.04 23.90 -8.87
CA ILE A 569 -8.12 22.55 -8.31
C ILE A 569 -6.93 21.71 -8.77
N ALA A 570 -6.63 21.68 -10.07
CA ALA A 570 -5.49 20.95 -10.61
C ALA A 570 -4.17 21.43 -10.01
N ARG A 571 -3.95 22.74 -9.90
CA ARG A 571 -2.74 23.30 -9.27
C ARG A 571 -2.61 22.92 -7.79
N ALA A 572 -3.71 22.86 -7.05
CA ALA A 572 -3.69 22.42 -5.66
C ALA A 572 -3.37 20.91 -5.58
N LEU A 573 -4.03 20.10 -6.41
CA LEU A 573 -3.89 18.66 -6.44
C LEU A 573 -2.57 18.17 -7.07
N SER A 574 -1.85 19.02 -7.82
CA SER A 574 -0.51 18.70 -8.33
C SER A 574 0.58 18.76 -7.25
N ARG A 575 0.24 19.21 -6.03
CA ARG A 575 1.16 19.36 -4.89
C ARG A 575 0.69 18.63 -3.64
N ARG A 576 -0.58 18.24 -3.61
CA ARG A 576 -1.28 17.66 -2.46
C ARG A 576 -2.29 16.63 -2.95
N LYS A 577 -2.55 15.60 -2.14
CA LYS A 577 -3.48 14.52 -2.51
C LYS A 577 -4.95 14.96 -2.53
N GLY A 578 -5.29 16.00 -1.78
CA GLY A 578 -6.63 16.55 -1.69
C GLY A 578 -6.64 18.05 -1.38
N CYS A 579 -7.76 18.71 -1.67
CA CYS A 579 -8.00 20.12 -1.35
C CYS A 579 -9.48 20.38 -1.01
N ILE A 580 -9.73 21.46 -0.26
CA ILE A 580 -11.08 21.90 0.10
C ILE A 580 -11.51 22.97 -0.90
N VAL A 581 -12.64 22.77 -1.56
CA VAL A 581 -13.23 23.73 -2.51
C VAL A 581 -14.42 24.41 -1.84
N LEU A 582 -14.40 25.74 -1.72
CA LEU A 582 -15.53 26.51 -1.18
C LEU A 582 -16.39 27.07 -2.30
N GLU A 583 -17.66 26.68 -2.34
CA GLU A 583 -18.62 27.11 -3.36
C GLU A 583 -20.03 27.26 -2.76
N GLY A 584 -20.71 28.38 -3.04
CA GLY A 584 -22.12 28.55 -2.67
C GLY A 584 -22.45 28.39 -1.18
N GLY A 585 -21.50 28.70 -0.28
CA GLY A 585 -21.67 28.49 1.17
C GLY A 585 -21.49 27.04 1.63
N ARG A 586 -20.90 26.19 0.80
CA ARG A 586 -20.63 24.77 1.05
C ARG A 586 -19.14 24.48 0.90
N ALA A 587 -18.69 23.42 1.56
CA ALA A 587 -17.37 22.83 1.34
C ALA A 587 -17.51 21.57 0.50
N LEU A 588 -16.75 21.48 -0.59
CA LEU A 588 -16.52 20.24 -1.32
C LEU A 588 -15.09 19.77 -1.06
N LEU A 589 -14.90 18.46 -1.02
CA LEU A 589 -13.59 17.83 -0.98
C LEU A 589 -13.25 17.35 -2.39
N ALA A 590 -12.11 17.81 -2.90
CA ALA A 590 -11.54 17.31 -4.14
C ALA A 590 -10.33 16.43 -3.82
N ALA A 591 -10.30 15.20 -4.35
CA ALA A 591 -9.19 14.28 -4.15
C ALA A 591 -8.86 13.55 -5.46
N ALA A 592 -7.57 13.45 -5.80
CA ALA A 592 -7.10 12.78 -7.01
C ALA A 592 -6.36 11.47 -6.71
N GLY A 593 -6.51 10.50 -7.61
CA GLY A 593 -5.82 9.22 -7.56
C GLY A 593 -4.95 9.08 -8.79
N SER A 594 -3.64 8.87 -8.62
CA SER A 594 -2.70 8.71 -9.73
C SER A 594 -2.75 7.31 -10.32
N VAL A 595 -2.94 6.28 -9.50
CA VAL A 595 -2.81 4.86 -9.84
C VAL A 595 -4.15 4.13 -9.77
N SER A 596 -4.99 4.42 -8.77
CA SER A 596 -6.25 3.71 -8.56
C SER A 596 -7.41 4.61 -8.16
N PRO A 597 -8.66 4.23 -8.48
CA PRO A 597 -9.87 4.88 -7.96
C PRO A 597 -10.11 4.71 -6.45
N GLU A 598 -9.38 3.84 -5.75
CA GLU A 598 -9.50 3.76 -4.28
C GLU A 598 -8.76 4.95 -3.60
N GLN A 599 -7.72 5.51 -4.23
CA GLN A 599 -6.93 6.62 -3.66
C GLN A 599 -7.76 7.89 -3.36
N PRO A 600 -8.62 8.39 -4.25
CA PRO A 600 -9.50 9.53 -3.95
C PRO A 600 -10.44 9.25 -2.79
N PHE A 601 -10.98 8.02 -2.70
CA PHE A 601 -11.89 7.62 -1.63
C PHE A 601 -11.20 7.68 -0.27
N VAL A 602 -10.05 7.01 -0.13
CA VAL A 602 -9.25 7.02 1.11
C VAL A 602 -8.93 8.46 1.50
N THR A 603 -8.44 9.25 0.54
CA THR A 603 -8.03 10.64 0.77
C THR A 603 -9.20 11.52 1.23
N ALA A 604 -10.36 11.44 0.57
CA ALA A 604 -11.52 12.22 0.96
C ALA A 604 -12.08 11.79 2.33
N SER A 605 -12.11 10.50 2.66
CA SER A 605 -12.47 10.04 4.01
C SER A 605 -11.53 10.65 5.05
N SER A 606 -10.21 10.52 4.85
CA SER A 606 -9.20 11.12 5.75
C SER A 606 -9.41 12.63 5.92
N MET A 607 -9.73 13.35 4.85
CA MET A 607 -9.98 14.79 4.90
C MET A 607 -11.19 15.13 5.77
N VAL A 608 -12.28 14.34 5.69
CA VAL A 608 -13.47 14.54 6.52
C VAL A 608 -13.10 14.41 8.00
N PHE A 609 -12.45 13.30 8.38
CA PHE A 609 -12.02 13.06 9.76
C PHE A 609 -11.08 14.13 10.27
N ALA A 610 -10.01 14.41 9.53
CA ALA A 610 -8.97 15.35 9.94
C ALA A 610 -9.47 16.77 10.12
N CYS A 611 -10.32 17.25 9.21
CA CYS A 611 -10.91 18.57 9.33
C CYS A 611 -11.89 18.65 10.50
N PHE A 612 -12.65 17.57 10.76
CA PHE A 612 -13.54 17.50 11.93
C PHE A 612 -12.73 17.57 13.23
N VAL A 613 -11.69 16.76 13.37
CA VAL A 613 -10.75 16.79 14.51
C VAL A 613 -10.10 18.16 14.65
N ALA A 614 -9.57 18.73 13.56
CA ALA A 614 -8.92 20.04 13.57
C ALA A 614 -9.85 21.17 14.03
N TYR A 615 -11.11 21.18 13.59
CA TYR A 615 -12.10 22.18 13.99
C TYR A 615 -12.35 22.17 15.51
N PHE A 616 -12.68 21.02 16.09
CA PHE A 616 -12.97 20.91 17.53
C PHE A 616 -11.71 21.08 18.38
N SER A 617 -10.59 20.46 18.01
CA SER A 617 -9.32 20.62 18.73
C SER A 617 -8.85 22.07 18.74
N ARG A 618 -9.01 22.82 17.64
CA ARG A 618 -8.70 24.24 17.59
C ARG A 618 -9.61 25.05 18.51
N HIS A 619 -10.91 24.78 18.49
CA HIS A 619 -11.87 25.47 19.36
C HIS A 619 -11.51 25.32 20.85
N LEU A 620 -11.26 24.09 21.31
CA LEU A 620 -10.87 23.82 22.70
C LEU A 620 -9.52 24.46 23.06
N ARG A 621 -8.55 24.39 22.14
CA ARG A 621 -7.23 25.02 22.31
C ARG A 621 -7.34 26.54 22.46
N ASP A 622 -8.15 27.19 21.63
CA ASP A 622 -8.33 28.64 21.66
C ASP A 622 -8.99 29.08 22.98
N LEU A 623 -10.00 28.35 23.46
CA LEU A 623 -10.62 28.59 24.77
C LEU A 623 -9.60 28.47 25.91
N ARG A 624 -8.75 27.44 25.88
CA ARG A 624 -7.67 27.25 26.87
C ARG A 624 -6.63 28.37 26.83
N ALA A 625 -6.26 28.81 25.64
CA ALA A 625 -5.35 29.95 25.44
C ALA A 625 -5.97 31.29 25.86
N GLY A 626 -7.24 31.31 26.27
CA GLY A 626 -7.94 32.52 26.70
C GLY A 626 -8.37 33.42 25.54
N VAL A 627 -8.43 32.88 24.32
CA VAL A 627 -8.90 33.63 23.15
C VAL A 627 -10.38 33.91 23.34
N VAL A 628 -10.78 35.18 23.22
CA VAL A 628 -12.19 35.57 23.26
C VAL A 628 -12.84 35.21 21.92
N MET A 629 -13.71 34.20 21.93
CA MET A 629 -14.40 33.75 20.73
C MET A 629 -15.37 34.83 20.21
N PRO A 630 -15.30 35.27 18.95
CA PRO A 630 -16.30 36.18 18.37
C PRO A 630 -17.73 35.59 18.42
N SER A 631 -18.76 36.43 18.54
CA SER A 631 -20.16 35.98 18.63
C SER A 631 -20.55 35.03 17.49
N ALA A 632 -20.22 35.40 16.25
CA ALA A 632 -20.48 34.59 15.07
C ALA A 632 -19.77 33.22 15.08
N ARG A 633 -18.65 33.06 15.79
CA ARG A 633 -17.97 31.77 15.95
C ARG A 633 -18.68 30.92 17.02
N ARG A 634 -19.10 31.54 18.12
CA ARG A 634 -19.87 30.86 19.19
C ARG A 634 -21.22 30.36 18.70
N GLU A 635 -21.96 31.19 17.97
CA GLU A 635 -23.27 30.83 17.39
C GLU A 635 -23.15 29.62 16.46
N ARG A 636 -22.14 29.62 15.58
CA ARG A 636 -21.89 28.49 14.68
C ARG A 636 -21.44 27.23 15.39
N PHE A 637 -20.59 27.36 16.41
CA PHE A 637 -20.24 26.22 17.26
C PHE A 637 -21.48 25.62 17.95
N ALA A 638 -22.39 26.46 18.45
CA ALA A 638 -23.64 26.01 19.06
C ALA A 638 -24.55 25.27 18.05
N VAL A 639 -24.65 25.76 16.81
CA VAL A 639 -25.37 25.06 15.73
C VAL A 639 -24.76 23.69 15.46
N ILE A 640 -23.44 23.61 15.30
CA ILE A 640 -22.73 22.34 15.05
C ILE A 640 -22.92 21.38 16.23
N ARG A 641 -22.85 21.86 17.48
CA ARG A 641 -23.12 21.07 18.69
C ARG A 641 -24.55 20.50 18.68
N ALA A 642 -25.54 21.29 18.29
CA ALA A 642 -26.93 20.85 18.19
C ALA A 642 -27.11 19.79 17.08
N MET A 643 -26.45 19.96 15.93
CA MET A 643 -26.45 18.95 14.86
C MET A 643 -25.88 17.62 15.35
N LEU A 644 -24.73 17.64 16.04
CA LEU A 644 -24.13 16.43 16.63
C LEU A 644 -25.07 15.74 17.63
N ALA A 645 -25.79 16.51 18.46
CA ALA A 645 -26.74 15.96 19.41
C ALA A 645 -27.92 15.27 18.70
N ALA A 646 -28.45 15.89 17.64
CA ALA A 646 -29.53 15.33 16.83
C ALA A 646 -29.09 14.07 16.07
N GLU A 647 -27.86 14.03 15.55
CA GLU A 647 -27.27 12.86 14.89
C GLU A 647 -27.13 11.69 15.88
N ALA A 648 -26.63 11.95 17.08
CA ALA A 648 -26.47 10.93 18.13
C ALA A 648 -27.79 10.28 18.54
N ALA A 649 -28.87 11.09 18.61
CA ALA A 649 -30.20 10.62 18.99
C ALA A 649 -30.86 9.74 17.92
N ARG A 650 -30.35 9.72 16.69
CA ARG A 650 -30.87 8.88 15.58
C ARG A 650 -30.21 7.51 15.50
N LEU A 651 -29.10 7.29 16.21
CA LEU A 651 -28.41 6.00 16.20
C LEU A 651 -29.19 4.99 17.07
N PRO A 652 -29.48 3.78 16.57
CA PRO A 652 -30.20 2.76 17.34
C PRO A 652 -29.39 2.35 18.58
N HIS A 653 -30.05 2.36 19.76
CA HIS A 653 -29.46 2.00 21.05
C HIS A 653 -29.41 0.48 21.34
N THR A 654 -29.75 -0.37 20.37
CA THR A 654 -29.69 -1.82 20.56
C THR A 654 -28.26 -2.30 20.69
N GLU A 655 -27.95 -3.01 21.78
CA GLU A 655 -26.67 -3.69 21.93
C GLU A 655 -26.47 -4.65 20.75
N PRO A 656 -25.39 -4.47 19.96
CA PRO A 656 -25.15 -5.30 18.80
C PRO A 656 -24.82 -6.73 19.23
N ARG A 657 -25.42 -7.71 18.54
CA ARG A 657 -25.09 -9.13 18.73
C ARG A 657 -23.81 -9.42 17.96
N LEU A 658 -22.70 -9.60 18.67
CA LEU A 658 -21.43 -10.10 18.14
C LEU A 658 -21.25 -11.58 18.47
N MET A 659 -20.54 -12.32 17.61
CA MET A 659 -20.13 -13.71 17.85
C MET A 659 -19.40 -13.86 19.20
N ALA A 660 -19.82 -14.87 19.97
CA ALA A 660 -19.19 -15.22 21.25
C ALA A 660 -18.01 -16.18 21.04
N GLY A 661 -16.91 -15.93 21.75
CA GLY A 661 -15.72 -16.78 21.74
C GLY A 661 -15.61 -17.70 22.97
N PRO A 662 -14.49 -18.42 23.12
CA PRO A 662 -13.25 -18.29 22.34
C PRO A 662 -13.37 -18.78 20.89
N PHE A 663 -12.59 -18.18 19.98
CA PHE A 663 -12.46 -18.67 18.60
C PHE A 663 -11.28 -19.65 18.52
N GLU A 664 -11.56 -20.92 18.22
CA GLU A 664 -10.57 -22.01 18.23
C GLU A 664 -10.09 -22.38 16.82
N ASP A 665 -10.88 -22.10 15.79
CA ASP A 665 -10.49 -22.26 14.40
C ASP A 665 -10.37 -20.91 13.67
N GLU A 666 -9.56 -20.91 12.61
CA GLU A 666 -9.27 -19.72 11.83
C GLU A 666 -10.51 -19.15 11.11
N ALA A 667 -11.44 -20.00 10.66
CA ALA A 667 -12.61 -19.56 9.92
C ALA A 667 -13.60 -18.80 10.82
N ALA A 668 -13.87 -19.32 12.03
CA ALA A 668 -14.69 -18.65 13.03
C ALA A 668 -14.09 -17.31 13.45
N ALA A 669 -12.78 -17.26 13.68
CA ALA A 669 -12.08 -16.02 14.02
C ALA A 669 -12.16 -14.98 12.90
N ARG A 670 -11.95 -15.38 11.63
CA ARG A 670 -12.12 -14.49 10.46
C ARG A 670 -13.54 -13.95 10.34
N ALA A 671 -14.56 -14.79 10.56
CA ALA A 671 -15.96 -14.38 10.52
C ALA A 671 -16.27 -13.34 11.62
N ALA A 672 -15.81 -13.59 12.86
CA ALA A 672 -15.99 -12.66 13.98
C ALA A 672 -15.26 -11.32 13.74
N MET A 673 -14.05 -11.35 13.16
CA MET A 673 -13.33 -10.14 12.76
C MET A 673 -14.10 -9.34 11.71
N CYS A 674 -14.69 -9.99 10.71
CA CYS A 674 -15.50 -9.32 9.68
C CYS A 674 -16.78 -8.71 10.27
N GLU A 675 -17.40 -9.38 11.23
CA GLU A 675 -18.60 -8.89 11.91
C GLU A 675 -18.32 -7.63 12.74
N VAL A 676 -17.31 -7.68 13.62
CA VAL A 676 -16.96 -6.52 14.44
C VAL A 676 -16.42 -5.36 13.61
N GLY A 677 -15.67 -5.64 12.53
CA GLY A 677 -15.16 -4.61 11.62
C GLY A 677 -16.28 -3.76 11.01
N ARG A 678 -17.34 -4.41 10.47
CA ARG A 678 -18.54 -3.70 9.97
C ARG A 678 -19.19 -2.85 11.05
N LEU A 679 -19.38 -3.43 12.22
CA LEU A 679 -20.06 -2.75 13.32
C LEU A 679 -19.31 -1.51 13.83
N VAL A 680 -17.98 -1.56 13.93
CA VAL A 680 -17.15 -0.41 14.33
C VAL A 680 -17.32 0.75 13.36
N VAL A 681 -17.39 0.48 12.05
CA VAL A 681 -17.63 1.49 11.00
C VAL A 681 -19.06 2.01 11.06
N GLU A 682 -20.06 1.13 11.16
CA GLU A 682 -21.49 1.51 11.25
C GLU A 682 -21.78 2.43 12.44
N GLN A 683 -21.04 2.28 13.53
CA GLN A 683 -21.19 3.08 14.75
C GLN A 683 -20.36 4.37 14.74
N GLY A 684 -19.64 4.64 13.65
CA GLY A 684 -18.81 5.85 13.50
C GLY A 684 -17.64 5.91 14.47
N LEU A 685 -17.21 4.76 15.00
CA LEU A 685 -16.04 4.65 15.90
C LEU A 685 -14.72 4.68 15.13
N VAL A 686 -14.79 4.56 13.80
CA VAL A 686 -13.68 4.76 12.89
C VAL A 686 -14.19 5.08 11.49
N ASP A 687 -13.40 5.80 10.71
CA ASP A 687 -13.59 5.88 9.27
C ASP A 687 -13.22 4.53 8.64
N SER A 688 -13.96 4.08 7.61
CA SER A 688 -13.85 2.72 7.03
C SER A 688 -12.41 2.21 6.86
N THR A 689 -11.45 3.05 6.46
CA THR A 689 -10.07 2.66 6.11
C THR A 689 -9.03 2.89 7.20
N PHE A 690 -9.44 3.40 8.36
CA PHE A 690 -8.57 3.65 9.50
C PHE A 690 -8.86 2.63 10.59
N GLY A 691 -7.89 2.33 11.45
CA GLY A 691 -8.00 1.27 12.45
C GLY A 691 -7.65 -0.14 11.94
N ASN A 692 -7.67 -1.10 12.86
CA ASN A 692 -7.43 -2.52 12.55
C ASN A 692 -8.06 -3.44 13.60
N VAL A 693 -8.15 -4.71 13.23
CA VAL A 693 -8.72 -5.76 14.07
C VAL A 693 -7.74 -6.93 14.10
N SER A 694 -7.56 -7.53 15.28
CA SER A 694 -6.80 -8.78 15.39
C SER A 694 -7.39 -9.77 16.39
N CYS A 695 -7.08 -11.05 16.17
CA CYS A 695 -7.48 -12.17 17.00
C CYS A 695 -6.32 -13.17 17.15
N ARG A 696 -6.06 -13.64 18.37
CA ARG A 696 -5.15 -14.75 18.65
C ARG A 696 -5.93 -16.08 18.60
N VAL A 697 -5.52 -16.97 17.71
CA VAL A 697 -6.04 -18.33 17.57
C VAL A 697 -5.01 -19.31 18.09
N ARG A 698 -5.39 -20.15 19.07
CA ARG A 698 -4.50 -21.17 19.65
C ARG A 698 -4.74 -22.52 19.00
N ALA A 699 -3.66 -23.23 18.66
CA ALA A 699 -3.75 -24.64 18.33
C ALA A 699 -4.19 -25.44 19.57
N LEU A 700 -5.03 -26.46 19.39
CA LEU A 700 -5.44 -27.40 20.45
C LEU A 700 -4.21 -27.98 21.16
N ALA A 701 -3.95 -27.52 22.38
CA ALA A 701 -3.19 -28.27 23.36
C ALA A 701 -4.21 -28.86 24.35
N GLU A 702 -4.09 -30.16 24.62
CA GLU A 702 -4.94 -30.88 25.56
C GLU A 702 -4.99 -30.15 26.92
N SER A 703 -6.21 -29.82 27.33
CA SER A 703 -6.64 -29.33 28.65
C SER A 703 -5.57 -28.68 29.55
N ALA A 704 -5.54 -27.35 29.56
CA ALA A 704 -5.18 -26.60 30.77
C ALA A 704 -6.39 -25.76 31.16
N ALA A 705 -6.97 -26.05 32.32
CA ALA A 705 -8.12 -25.33 32.86
C ALA A 705 -7.81 -23.82 33.00
N PRO A 706 -8.78 -22.93 32.73
CA PRO A 706 -8.60 -21.51 32.98
C PRO A 706 -8.43 -21.25 34.48
N PRO A 707 -7.52 -20.35 34.91
CA PRO A 707 -7.49 -19.92 36.30
C PRO A 707 -8.75 -19.12 36.62
N ASP A 708 -9.38 -19.43 37.76
CA ASP A 708 -10.59 -18.78 38.25
C ASP A 708 -10.41 -17.26 38.38
N ALA A 709 -11.25 -16.50 37.67
CA ALA A 709 -11.34 -15.05 37.77
C ALA A 709 -12.27 -14.67 38.94
N ALA A 710 -11.71 -14.49 40.13
CA ALA A 710 -12.38 -13.79 41.22
C ALA A 710 -12.11 -12.28 41.13
N GLY A 711 -13.17 -11.50 40.91
CA GLY A 711 -13.13 -10.05 40.77
C GLY A 711 -12.81 -9.32 42.07
N ALA A 712 -11.98 -8.29 41.97
CA ALA A 712 -11.89 -7.20 42.94
C ALA A 712 -11.72 -5.87 42.17
N PRO A 713 -12.34 -4.77 42.61
CA PRO A 713 -12.18 -3.47 41.96
C PRO A 713 -10.72 -3.01 42.13
N ARG A 714 -10.02 -2.84 41.02
CA ARG A 714 -8.60 -2.50 41.00
C ARG A 714 -8.43 -0.99 40.90
N THR A 715 -7.98 -0.37 41.99
CA THR A 715 -7.51 1.02 42.02
C THR A 715 -6.01 1.02 42.29
N THR A 716 -5.19 1.54 41.36
CA THR A 716 -3.80 1.90 41.66
C THR A 716 -3.32 3.11 40.87
N THR A 717 -2.60 3.97 41.57
CA THR A 717 -2.01 5.25 41.16
C THR A 717 -0.70 5.07 40.39
N TRP A 718 -0.53 5.81 39.28
CA TRP A 718 0.66 5.81 38.43
C TRP A 718 1.71 6.82 38.92
N ALA A 719 2.93 6.35 39.19
CA ALA A 719 4.07 7.19 39.58
C ALA A 719 4.90 7.59 38.34
N ALA A 720 5.27 8.87 38.28
CA ALA A 720 5.87 9.54 37.12
C ALA A 720 7.36 9.25 36.88
N ASP A 721 7.98 8.34 37.64
CA ASP A 721 9.41 8.02 37.48
C ASP A 721 9.65 6.79 36.56
N ALA A 722 8.58 6.15 36.06
CA ALA A 722 8.63 4.93 35.24
C ALA A 722 8.30 5.14 33.74
N VAL A 723 8.19 6.40 33.29
CA VAL A 723 7.39 6.74 32.08
C VAL A 723 8.01 6.28 30.76
N TYR A 724 9.33 6.12 30.68
CA TYR A 724 10.01 5.62 29.47
C TYR A 724 11.28 4.82 29.78
N ALA A 725 11.39 4.24 30.97
CA ALA A 725 12.39 3.20 31.17
C ALA A 725 11.99 2.07 30.21
N VAL A 726 12.87 1.72 29.27
CA VAL A 726 12.71 0.54 28.41
C VAL A 726 12.32 -0.60 29.35
N ALA A 727 11.04 -1.00 29.31
CA ALA A 727 10.60 -2.09 30.15
C ALA A 727 11.53 -3.26 29.84
N PRO A 728 12.12 -3.94 30.84
CA PRO A 728 12.84 -5.17 30.57
C PRO A 728 11.89 -6.05 29.76
N ALA A 729 12.39 -6.66 28.69
CA ALA A 729 11.60 -7.46 27.76
C ALA A 729 10.57 -8.27 28.56
N LEU A 730 9.28 -7.96 28.37
CA LEU A 730 8.20 -8.69 29.05
C LEU A 730 8.50 -10.17 28.89
N ALA A 731 8.57 -10.90 30.00
CA ALA A 731 8.87 -12.33 29.97
C ALA A 731 7.87 -12.99 29.03
N ALA A 732 8.34 -13.40 27.85
CA ALA A 732 7.48 -13.90 26.80
C ALA A 732 6.73 -15.13 27.34
N THR A 733 5.42 -15.09 27.28
CA THR A 733 4.63 -16.31 27.47
C THR A 733 5.13 -17.33 26.43
N PRO A 734 5.47 -18.57 26.80
CA PRO A 734 6.01 -19.53 25.84
C PRO A 734 5.04 -19.70 24.66
N VAL A 735 5.50 -19.30 23.47
CA VAL A 735 4.74 -19.42 22.23
C VAL A 735 4.56 -20.90 21.94
N THR A 736 3.31 -21.35 21.86
CA THR A 736 3.03 -22.74 21.48
C THR A 736 3.19 -22.86 19.95
N PRO A 737 3.95 -23.84 19.44
CA PRO A 737 4.07 -24.06 18.00
C PRO A 737 2.69 -24.19 17.34
N GLY A 738 2.42 -23.38 16.31
CA GLY A 738 1.15 -23.39 15.59
C GLY A 738 0.12 -22.35 16.03
N GLU A 739 0.41 -21.51 17.03
CA GLU A 739 -0.43 -20.34 17.31
C GLU A 739 -0.39 -19.29 16.17
N LEU A 740 -1.57 -18.78 15.82
CA LEU A 740 -1.76 -17.79 14.77
C LEU A 740 -2.29 -16.48 15.33
N LEU A 741 -1.72 -15.38 14.87
CA LEU A 741 -2.26 -14.03 14.99
C LEU A 741 -2.95 -13.69 13.68
N LEU A 742 -4.28 -13.66 13.71
CA LEU A 742 -5.06 -13.12 12.60
C LEU A 742 -5.16 -11.62 12.75
N ILE A 743 -4.80 -10.86 11.71
CA ILE A 743 -4.83 -9.40 11.73
C ILE A 743 -5.26 -8.85 10.37
N SER A 744 -6.02 -7.76 10.36
CA SER A 744 -6.36 -7.08 9.10
C SER A 744 -5.12 -6.54 8.39
N GLN A 745 -5.13 -6.58 7.05
CA GLN A 745 -4.06 -6.03 6.22
C GLN A 745 -3.98 -4.50 6.31
N THR A 746 -2.80 -3.94 6.08
CA THR A 746 -2.58 -2.48 6.06
C THR A 746 -3.52 -1.78 5.05
N GLY A 747 -4.22 -0.74 5.51
CA GLY A 747 -5.12 0.07 4.68
C GLY A 747 -6.34 -0.71 4.17
N SER A 748 -6.82 -1.71 4.93
CA SER A 748 -8.06 -2.42 4.62
C SER A 748 -9.26 -1.66 5.18
N ALA A 749 -10.36 -1.68 4.44
CA ALA A 749 -11.63 -1.20 4.95
C ALA A 749 -12.18 -2.20 5.98
N LEU A 750 -12.45 -1.76 7.22
CA LEU A 750 -12.92 -2.65 8.29
C LEU A 750 -14.32 -3.22 8.02
N ASP A 751 -15.13 -2.54 7.21
CA ASP A 751 -16.42 -3.04 6.74
C ASP A 751 -16.30 -4.06 5.57
N GLU A 752 -15.09 -4.27 5.04
CA GLU A 752 -14.79 -5.15 3.90
C GLU A 752 -13.60 -6.09 4.19
N LEU A 753 -13.51 -6.65 5.41
CA LEU A 753 -12.36 -7.47 5.85
C LEU A 753 -12.26 -8.87 5.22
N ALA A 754 -13.31 -9.35 4.55
CA ALA A 754 -13.28 -10.68 3.92
C ALA A 754 -12.15 -10.76 2.88
N GLY A 755 -11.31 -11.80 2.97
CA GLY A 755 -10.16 -12.00 2.07
C GLY A 755 -8.94 -11.09 2.33
N VAL A 756 -9.02 -10.14 3.27
CA VAL A 756 -7.93 -9.18 3.60
C VAL A 756 -7.46 -9.28 5.06
N ILE A 757 -7.55 -10.48 5.63
CA ILE A 757 -7.00 -10.83 6.96
C ILE A 757 -5.78 -11.74 6.74
N ASP A 758 -4.65 -11.38 7.32
CA ASP A 758 -3.42 -12.16 7.28
C ASP A 758 -3.30 -13.05 8.51
N ALA A 759 -2.83 -14.28 8.28
CA ALA A 759 -2.48 -15.21 9.34
C ALA A 759 -0.96 -15.15 9.59
N CYS A 760 -0.57 -14.53 10.69
CA CYS A 760 0.82 -14.38 11.09
C CYS A 760 1.16 -15.38 12.17
N ARG A 761 2.25 -16.14 12.00
CA ARG A 761 2.72 -17.06 13.05
C ARG A 761 3.28 -16.28 14.24
N PHE A 762 2.98 -16.70 15.46
CA PHE A 762 3.56 -16.10 16.66
C PHE A 762 5.06 -16.40 16.82
N ASP A 763 5.52 -17.55 16.32
CA ASP A 763 6.94 -17.95 16.34
C ASP A 763 7.84 -17.15 15.37
N GLY A 764 7.25 -16.26 14.55
CA GLY A 764 7.97 -15.46 13.56
C GLY A 764 8.61 -16.29 12.43
N ALA A 765 8.21 -17.56 12.26
CA ALA A 765 8.77 -18.50 11.27
C ALA A 765 8.27 -18.27 9.84
N SER A 766 7.69 -17.09 9.55
CA SER A 766 7.17 -16.74 8.23
C SER A 766 7.22 -15.23 8.00
N CYS A 767 7.38 -14.84 6.73
CA CYS A 767 7.24 -13.47 6.23
C CYS A 767 5.86 -13.19 5.62
N ALA A 768 4.88 -14.11 5.72
CA ALA A 768 3.54 -13.91 5.15
C ALA A 768 2.82 -12.67 5.71
N GLY A 769 3.21 -12.19 6.90
CA GLY A 769 2.73 -10.94 7.51
C GLY A 769 3.26 -9.65 6.84
N LEU A 770 3.90 -9.72 5.68
CA LEU A 770 4.41 -8.54 4.96
C LEU A 770 3.31 -7.53 4.59
N THR A 771 2.07 -8.01 4.41
CA THR A 771 0.88 -7.20 4.11
C THR A 771 0.02 -6.89 5.33
N ALA A 772 0.37 -7.43 6.50
CA ALA A 772 -0.37 -7.25 7.73
C ALA A 772 -0.38 -5.76 8.14
N SER A 773 -1.25 -5.40 9.08
CA SER A 773 -1.24 -4.05 9.69
C SER A 773 0.19 -3.65 10.10
N SER A 774 0.55 -2.39 9.89
CA SER A 774 1.81 -1.81 10.40
C SER A 774 1.95 -1.91 11.92
N GLU A 775 0.86 -2.21 12.62
CA GLU A 775 0.79 -2.35 14.08
C GLU A 775 0.93 -3.80 14.55
N LEU A 776 1.19 -4.75 13.64
CA LEU A 776 1.37 -6.18 13.95
C LEU A 776 2.33 -6.41 15.13
N VAL A 777 3.47 -5.71 15.16
CA VAL A 777 4.47 -5.82 16.23
C VAL A 777 3.90 -5.43 17.58
N ALA A 778 3.13 -4.33 17.63
CA ALA A 778 2.51 -3.85 18.85
C ALA A 778 1.41 -4.82 19.32
N HIS A 779 0.59 -5.34 18.41
CA HIS A 779 -0.45 -6.32 18.71
C HIS A 779 0.13 -7.62 19.27
N ARG A 780 1.18 -8.15 18.62
CA ARG A 780 1.87 -9.36 19.09
C ARG A 780 2.40 -9.17 20.51
N ALA A 781 3.07 -8.04 20.77
CA ALA A 781 3.59 -7.73 22.10
C ALA A 781 2.50 -7.58 23.18
N VAL A 782 1.32 -7.02 22.83
CA VAL A 782 0.16 -6.97 23.74
C VAL A 782 -0.33 -8.38 24.06
N TYR A 783 -0.43 -9.27 23.06
CA TYR A 783 -0.83 -10.65 23.26
C TYR A 783 0.18 -11.48 24.05
N ASP A 784 1.48 -11.25 23.88
CA ASP A 784 2.51 -11.98 24.59
C ASP A 784 2.60 -11.58 26.06
N GLY A 785 2.24 -10.32 26.37
CA GLY A 785 2.33 -9.73 27.71
C GLY A 785 1.03 -9.74 28.54
N GLY A 786 -0.11 -10.20 28.01
CA GLY A 786 -1.39 -10.12 28.70
C GLY A 786 -2.42 -11.21 28.31
N PRO A 787 -3.57 -11.27 29.00
CA PRO A 787 -4.60 -12.28 28.79
C PRO A 787 -5.48 -12.03 27.54
N ALA A 788 -5.22 -10.95 26.80
CA ALA A 788 -6.01 -10.57 25.64
C ALA A 788 -6.03 -11.68 24.57
N ARG A 789 -7.18 -11.83 23.91
CA ARG A 789 -7.38 -12.69 22.73
C ARG A 789 -7.85 -11.91 21.52
N THR A 790 -8.47 -10.76 21.73
CA THR A 790 -8.93 -9.85 20.68
C THR A 790 -8.39 -8.44 20.93
N ILE A 791 -8.08 -7.73 19.85
CA ILE A 791 -7.76 -6.30 19.88
C ILE A 791 -8.60 -5.61 18.82
N LEU A 792 -9.24 -4.52 19.22
CA LEU A 792 -9.90 -3.58 18.33
C LEU A 792 -9.19 -2.25 18.40
N HIS A 793 -8.75 -1.77 17.25
CA HIS A 793 -8.23 -0.44 17.09
C HIS A 793 -9.18 0.39 16.23
N GLY A 794 -9.72 1.47 16.82
CA GLY A 794 -10.56 2.44 16.13
C GLY A 794 -10.04 3.86 16.34
N HIS A 795 -10.53 4.81 15.55
CA HIS A 795 -10.17 6.23 15.66
C HIS A 795 -11.38 7.08 16.04
N PRO A 796 -11.97 6.86 17.23
CA PRO A 796 -13.14 7.61 17.61
C PRO A 796 -12.76 9.10 17.83
N PRO A 797 -13.49 10.04 17.20
CA PRO A 797 -13.01 11.40 17.01
C PRO A 797 -12.80 12.16 18.33
N PHE A 798 -13.69 12.02 19.32
CA PHE A 798 -13.54 12.73 20.59
C PHE A 798 -12.42 12.17 21.46
N ALA A 799 -12.19 10.85 21.45
CA ALA A 799 -11.02 10.26 22.09
C ALA A 799 -9.71 10.79 21.47
N VAL A 800 -9.63 10.88 20.14
CA VAL A 800 -8.47 11.46 19.45
C VAL A 800 -8.30 12.94 19.83
N MET A 801 -9.36 13.74 19.82
CA MET A 801 -9.31 15.16 20.22
C MET A 801 -8.81 15.33 21.66
N LEU A 802 -9.37 14.59 22.62
CA LEU A 802 -8.97 14.69 24.04
C LEU A 802 -7.56 14.15 24.28
N SER A 803 -7.11 13.18 23.49
CA SER A 803 -5.72 12.72 23.55
C SER A 803 -4.75 13.87 23.28
N MET A 804 -5.12 14.84 22.45
CA MET A 804 -4.31 16.02 22.14
C MET A 804 -4.47 17.17 23.15
N ASP A 805 -5.46 17.09 24.04
CA ASP A 805 -5.78 18.13 25.02
C ASP A 805 -5.16 17.83 26.40
N CYS A 806 -4.18 18.63 26.83
CA CYS A 806 -3.66 18.56 28.19
C CYS A 806 -4.61 19.24 29.17
N ASP A 807 -5.01 18.52 30.22
CA ASP A 807 -5.89 19.00 31.28
C ASP A 807 -5.25 20.10 32.14
N LYS A 808 -3.92 20.13 32.25
CA LYS A 808 -3.15 21.17 32.94
C LYS A 808 -3.20 22.52 32.22
N LEU A 809 -3.83 23.50 32.84
CA LEU A 809 -3.76 24.90 32.43
C LEU A 809 -2.31 25.42 32.52
N GLY A 810 -1.82 26.07 31.46
CA GLY A 810 -0.46 26.64 31.42
C GLY A 810 0.67 25.61 31.33
N CYS A 811 0.41 24.39 30.83
CA CYS A 811 1.42 23.33 30.70
C CYS A 811 2.71 23.84 30.00
N PRO A 812 3.89 23.79 30.65
CA PRO A 812 5.14 24.28 30.06
C PRO A 812 5.63 23.42 28.88
N GLY A 813 5.16 22.16 28.80
CA GLY A 813 5.42 21.24 27.70
C GLY A 813 4.25 21.12 26.72
N LEU A 814 3.38 22.14 26.59
CA LEU A 814 2.25 22.09 25.68
C LEU A 814 2.72 21.74 24.25
N GLY A 815 2.06 20.77 23.62
CA GLY A 815 2.47 20.21 22.31
C GLY A 815 3.54 19.11 22.37
N GLN A 816 4.28 18.97 23.47
CA GLN A 816 5.25 17.88 23.69
C GLN A 816 4.94 17.01 24.93
N CYS A 817 3.86 17.33 25.64
CA CYS A 817 3.46 16.67 26.89
C CYS A 817 3.24 15.16 26.76
N HIS A 818 2.85 14.66 25.58
CA HIS A 818 2.71 13.22 25.34
C HIS A 818 4.04 12.45 25.37
N ARG A 819 5.20 13.14 25.37
CA ARG A 819 6.55 12.56 25.50
C ARG A 819 7.27 13.00 26.77
N ALA A 820 6.98 14.21 27.26
CA ALA A 820 7.79 14.87 28.29
C ALA A 820 6.96 15.46 29.45
N CYS A 821 5.72 15.02 29.65
CA CYS A 821 4.93 15.50 30.78
C CYS A 821 5.48 15.01 32.12
N SER A 822 5.45 15.88 33.14
CA SER A 822 5.80 15.57 34.52
C SER A 822 4.79 14.68 35.26
N THR A 823 3.65 14.35 34.63
CA THR A 823 2.61 13.47 35.18
C THR A 823 2.03 12.62 34.05
N PRO A 824 1.44 11.46 34.36
CA PRO A 824 0.79 10.64 33.34
C PRO A 824 -0.32 11.39 32.69
N ARG A 825 -0.54 11.10 31.42
CA ARG A 825 -1.77 11.47 30.75
C ARG A 825 -2.69 10.26 30.69
N GLY A 826 -3.97 10.49 30.97
CA GLY A 826 -5.00 9.49 30.88
C GLY A 826 -6.36 10.07 31.23
N LEU A 827 -7.41 9.29 31.03
CA LEU A 827 -8.80 9.64 31.31
C LEU A 827 -9.38 8.56 32.21
N THR A 828 -10.15 8.95 33.24
CA THR A 828 -10.93 8.00 34.03
C THR A 828 -12.39 8.15 33.66
N THR A 829 -12.99 7.10 33.11
CA THR A 829 -14.40 7.08 32.74
C THR A 829 -15.31 7.05 33.98
N ASP A 830 -16.60 7.35 33.81
CA ASP A 830 -17.59 7.28 34.89
C ASP A 830 -17.73 5.86 35.49
N ALA A 831 -17.37 4.83 34.71
CA ALA A 831 -17.34 3.44 35.15
C ALA A 831 -16.07 3.07 35.94
N GLY A 832 -15.18 4.04 36.22
CA GLY A 832 -13.93 3.85 36.95
C GLY A 832 -12.78 3.28 36.10
N LEU A 833 -13.00 3.03 34.80
CA LEU A 833 -11.94 2.58 33.89
C LEU A 833 -10.94 3.73 33.62
N TYR A 834 -9.67 3.52 33.98
CA TYR A 834 -8.57 4.42 33.62
C TYR A 834 -7.97 4.03 32.27
N VAL A 835 -7.94 4.99 31.35
CA VAL A 835 -7.45 4.85 29.97
C VAL A 835 -6.21 5.74 29.80
N PRO A 836 -4.99 5.18 29.76
CA PRO A 836 -3.77 5.96 29.58
C PRO A 836 -3.70 6.58 28.18
N ILE A 837 -3.04 7.73 28.07
CA ILE A 837 -2.70 8.37 26.80
C ILE A 837 -1.19 8.22 26.58
N VAL A 838 -0.80 7.51 25.53
CA VAL A 838 0.61 7.18 25.22
C VAL A 838 1.06 7.77 23.88
N PRO A 839 2.35 8.04 23.67
CA PRO A 839 2.86 8.41 22.36
C PRO A 839 2.82 7.22 21.39
N GLY A 840 2.72 7.48 20.09
CA GLY A 840 2.75 6.45 19.04
C GLY A 840 3.40 6.98 17.77
N GLU A 841 4.66 7.43 17.90
CA GLU A 841 5.44 7.91 16.77
C GLU A 841 5.68 6.79 15.74
N VAL A 842 5.85 7.18 14.47
CA VAL A 842 6.18 6.23 13.41
C VAL A 842 7.62 5.73 13.62
N GLY A 843 7.82 4.42 13.54
CA GLY A 843 9.12 3.77 13.66
C GLY A 843 9.36 3.10 15.01
N ALA A 844 10.60 2.63 15.22
CA ALA A 844 10.99 1.81 16.38
C ALA A 844 11.71 2.60 17.50
N GLY A 845 11.63 3.94 17.48
CA GLY A 845 12.23 4.79 18.51
C GLY A 845 11.57 4.63 19.88
N ALA A 846 12.10 5.29 20.92
CA ALA A 846 11.61 5.17 22.30
C ALA A 846 10.12 5.52 22.46
N PHE A 847 9.58 6.39 21.59
CA PHE A 847 8.17 6.80 21.56
C PHE A 847 7.35 6.11 20.46
N GLY A 848 7.93 5.09 19.80
CA GLY A 848 7.26 4.30 18.78
C GLY A 848 6.15 3.43 19.38
N LEU A 849 5.06 3.25 18.63
CA LEU A 849 3.87 2.54 19.10
C LEU A 849 4.16 1.16 19.69
N CYS A 850 5.07 0.40 19.08
CA CYS A 850 5.47 -0.94 19.53
C CYS A 850 6.12 -0.96 20.92
N ASN A 851 6.64 0.18 21.40
CA ASN A 851 7.31 0.29 22.69
C ASN A 851 6.40 0.88 23.77
N THR A 852 5.35 1.61 23.38
CA THR A 852 4.53 2.41 24.29
C THR A 852 3.15 1.80 24.52
N LEU A 853 2.55 1.18 23.49
CA LEU A 853 1.22 0.57 23.59
C LEU A 853 1.23 -0.72 24.41
N PRO A 854 2.14 -1.70 24.19
CA PRO A 854 2.13 -2.94 24.96
C PRO A 854 2.17 -2.73 26.48
N PRO A 855 3.13 -1.97 27.06
CA PRO A 855 3.14 -1.78 28.51
C PRO A 855 1.88 -1.06 29.02
N ALA A 856 1.29 -0.16 28.23
CA ALA A 856 0.06 0.53 28.63
C ALA A 856 -1.16 -0.40 28.74
N LEU A 857 -1.17 -1.51 28.00
CA LEU A 857 -2.24 -2.50 28.01
C LEU A 857 -1.94 -3.71 28.92
N THR A 858 -0.68 -3.99 29.25
CA THR A 858 -0.30 -5.21 29.99
C THR A 858 0.11 -4.95 31.45
N GLN A 859 0.57 -3.76 31.80
CA GLN A 859 0.95 -3.43 33.18
C GLN A 859 -0.25 -3.43 34.15
N ASP A 860 0.04 -3.57 35.45
CA ASP A 860 -0.94 -3.59 36.55
C ASP A 860 -2.02 -4.69 36.45
N GLY A 861 -1.68 -5.82 35.82
CA GLY A 861 -2.59 -6.98 35.68
C GLY A 861 -3.53 -6.90 34.48
N GLY A 862 -3.19 -6.08 33.47
CA GLY A 862 -3.91 -5.94 32.21
C GLY A 862 -4.95 -4.81 32.22
N ARG A 863 -4.92 -3.94 31.20
CA ARG A 863 -5.92 -2.89 30.97
C ARG A 863 -6.72 -3.19 29.72
N SER A 864 -8.00 -2.83 29.73
CA SER A 864 -8.89 -3.07 28.60
C SER A 864 -8.76 -2.02 27.49
N ALA A 865 -8.08 -0.88 27.73
CA ALA A 865 -7.93 0.17 26.72
C ALA A 865 -6.73 1.10 26.93
N ALA A 866 -6.24 1.69 25.84
CA ALA A 866 -5.25 2.77 25.80
C ALA A 866 -5.49 3.68 24.58
N ILE A 867 -5.30 5.00 24.76
CA ILE A 867 -5.38 5.98 23.67
C ILE A 867 -3.97 6.34 23.23
N VAL A 868 -3.71 6.24 21.93
CA VAL A 868 -2.46 6.70 21.32
C VAL A 868 -2.65 8.14 20.86
N TYR A 869 -1.76 9.03 21.31
CA TYR A 869 -1.82 10.47 21.10
C TYR A 869 -1.98 10.84 19.62
N GLY A 870 -3.12 11.48 19.29
CA GLY A 870 -3.43 11.94 17.94
C GLY A 870 -3.53 10.82 16.90
N HIS A 871 -3.76 9.57 17.33
CA HIS A 871 -3.86 8.40 16.48
C HIS A 871 -5.21 7.71 16.71
N GLY A 872 -5.44 7.10 17.86
CA GLY A 872 -6.69 6.38 18.10
C GLY A 872 -6.73 5.62 19.40
N LEU A 873 -7.77 4.81 19.57
CA LEU A 873 -8.06 4.02 20.76
C LEU A 873 -7.84 2.54 20.45
N PHE A 874 -7.13 1.85 21.34
CA PHE A 874 -6.97 0.40 21.33
C PHE A 874 -7.75 -0.17 22.49
N ALA A 875 -8.56 -1.19 22.22
CA ALA A 875 -9.32 -1.93 23.22
C ALA A 875 -9.05 -3.43 23.11
N THR A 876 -8.91 -4.11 24.24
CA THR A 876 -8.62 -5.55 24.33
C THR A 876 -9.85 -6.31 24.82
N GLY A 877 -9.98 -7.57 24.40
CA GLY A 877 -10.96 -8.52 24.95
C GLY A 877 -10.28 -9.85 25.27
N GLU A 878 -10.62 -10.45 26.40
CA GLU A 878 -9.99 -11.70 26.86
C GLU A 878 -10.59 -12.95 26.22
N ARG A 879 -11.84 -12.86 25.74
CA ARG A 879 -12.56 -14.00 25.15
C ARG A 879 -12.93 -13.78 23.69
N ASP A 880 -13.50 -12.63 23.38
CA ASP A 880 -14.00 -12.26 22.07
C ASP A 880 -14.09 -10.73 21.90
N PHE A 881 -14.72 -10.27 20.83
CA PHE A 881 -14.77 -8.86 20.48
C PHE A 881 -15.81 -8.03 21.26
N ARG A 882 -16.68 -8.66 22.07
CA ARG A 882 -17.75 -7.93 22.78
C ARG A 882 -17.20 -6.93 23.79
N ASP A 883 -16.25 -7.38 24.62
CA ASP A 883 -15.63 -6.54 25.66
C ASP A 883 -14.82 -5.40 25.04
N ALA A 884 -14.03 -5.72 24.01
CA ALA A 884 -13.24 -4.76 23.27
C ALA A 884 -14.14 -3.69 22.62
N PHE A 885 -15.24 -4.11 21.99
CA PHE A 885 -16.17 -3.20 21.33
C PHE A 885 -16.91 -2.31 22.34
N ALA A 886 -17.43 -2.90 23.42
CA ALA A 886 -18.11 -2.16 24.48
C ALA A 886 -17.19 -1.12 25.12
N THR A 887 -15.91 -1.48 25.34
CA THR A 887 -14.89 -0.56 25.84
C THR A 887 -14.62 0.57 24.85
N LEU A 888 -14.39 0.26 23.57
CA LEU A 888 -14.16 1.25 22.51
C LEU A 888 -15.29 2.28 22.44
N ALA A 889 -16.53 1.80 22.37
CA ALA A 889 -17.72 2.65 22.28
C ALA A 889 -17.99 3.43 23.58
N GLY A 890 -17.74 2.81 24.74
CA GLY A 890 -17.91 3.43 26.05
C GLY A 890 -16.94 4.59 26.27
N VAL A 891 -15.66 4.40 25.94
CA VAL A 891 -14.63 5.44 26.04
C VAL A 891 -14.96 6.61 25.12
N GLU A 892 -15.43 6.38 23.90
CA GLU A 892 -15.81 7.48 23.00
C GLU A 892 -17.01 8.29 23.53
N ARG A 893 -18.05 7.62 24.04
CA ARG A 893 -19.20 8.31 24.65
C ARG A 893 -18.75 9.18 25.81
N PHE A 894 -17.87 8.66 26.67
CA PHE A 894 -17.27 9.42 27.76
C PHE A 894 -16.47 10.61 27.24
N CYS A 895 -15.56 10.38 26.27
CA CYS A 895 -14.72 11.44 25.72
C CYS A 895 -15.54 12.57 25.10
N ARG A 896 -16.65 12.24 24.44
CA ARG A 896 -17.58 13.23 23.90
C ARG A 896 -18.22 14.07 25.00
N ALA A 897 -18.75 13.44 26.05
CA ALA A 897 -19.35 14.15 27.17
C ALA A 897 -18.31 15.04 27.88
N GLU A 898 -17.12 14.49 28.12
CA GLU A 898 -16.00 15.18 28.75
C GLU A 898 -15.51 16.38 27.92
N TYR A 899 -15.45 16.25 26.59
CA TYR A 899 -15.10 17.36 25.70
C TYR A 899 -16.05 18.54 25.90
N PHE A 900 -17.37 18.31 25.83
CA PHE A 900 -18.35 19.38 25.99
C PHE A 900 -18.37 19.94 27.41
N ARG A 901 -18.18 19.10 28.43
CA ARG A 901 -18.02 19.57 29.82
C ARG A 901 -16.83 20.53 29.96
N ARG A 902 -15.68 20.24 29.31
CA ARG A 902 -14.51 21.14 29.30
C ARG A 902 -14.80 22.45 28.60
N VAL A 903 -15.49 22.41 27.44
CA VAL A 903 -15.92 23.62 26.72
C VAL A 903 -16.80 24.49 27.62
N ASP A 904 -17.87 23.91 28.18
CA ASP A 904 -18.82 24.62 29.03
C ASP A 904 -18.13 25.24 30.27
N ALA A 905 -17.22 24.50 30.90
CA ALA A 905 -16.44 24.97 32.05
C ALA A 905 -15.51 26.14 31.66
N LEU A 906 -14.80 26.05 30.53
CA LEU A 906 -13.92 27.12 30.05
C LEU A 906 -14.71 28.36 29.64
N GLU A 907 -15.85 28.21 28.99
CA GLU A 907 -16.73 29.35 28.65
C GLU A 907 -17.29 30.02 29.91
N ALA A 908 -17.73 29.24 30.89
CA ALA A 908 -18.21 29.77 32.17
C ALA A 908 -17.13 30.54 32.94
N LEU A 909 -15.89 30.01 33.00
CA LEU A 909 -14.73 30.68 33.59
C LEU A 909 -14.40 32.02 32.91
N ARG A 910 -14.75 32.19 31.63
CA ARG A 910 -14.52 33.44 30.91
C ARG A 910 -15.70 34.41 31.00
N ALA A 911 -16.92 33.90 31.18
CA ALA A 911 -18.12 34.71 31.39
C ALA A 911 -18.20 35.28 32.82
N GLY A 912 -17.72 34.54 33.82
CA GLY A 912 -17.62 34.99 35.21
C GLY A 912 -16.19 35.44 35.52
N GLY A 913 -15.94 36.76 35.55
CA GLY A 913 -14.62 37.33 35.86
C GLY A 913 -14.16 37.16 37.32
N LYS A 914 -13.90 35.92 37.77
CA LYS A 914 -13.16 35.61 38.99
C LYS A 914 -12.19 34.45 38.79
#